data_AF-A0A9D2EGT4-F1
#
_entry.id   AF-A0A9D2EGT4-F1
#
_cell.length_a   1.000
_cell.length_b   1.000
_cell.length_c   1.000
_cell.angle_alpha   90.00
_cell.angle_beta   90.00
_cell.angle_gamma   90.00
#
_symmetry.space_group_name_H-M   'P 1'
#
loop_
_entity.id
_entity.type
_entity.pdbx_description
1 polymer ?
#
loop_
_entity_poly.entity_id
_entity_poly.type
_entity_poly.pdbx_seq_one_letter_code
_entity_poly.pdbx_strand_id
1 'polypeptide(L)'
;MPTRRLTTLLAAPALLAGLAVTAVPASAAPETDDGDVSDMQVVPALKEWDADPAGEDFTLGGHIVLPGDADEELTTVAETVAEELENLTGTQVPVNTGQAQEGDIRLGLDELGLGEEGYRLEVDGTLTITADTPHGVFNGTRSVLQLLTRAEVIPAGAAEDWPSHEVRSVLVDNTPRHFSLTWWESFFQQMSYYKLNDTNLYIDGVGLDPEEMEQIDALAQRYYVQVVPQLNMPGHMATVLPSHPEYQLENQDGTLDSQALDLTNEEAVEWALGIIEENIDRFSSDVWHLGSDEFPSWPGTGENHPQLTEYARQKFGPDATFADLFADFQNRANEIVQAHGKTMRVWNDMIRESNVVTLDEDIAVEYWITHDALPGLLSPQEIADRGNQLINTDVDLLYYDMSRRNLDPRDLYEQFDVNTFTGGQEVEADHVSGARIAVWLAWIGTPMESDAEVLNNLRPDMAALTQHTWGEGADLSWTDFSALTDELGTPPGFTGSGHDIAGEPALAQNPDGTIAWFARGADGQLWAGQQHDPASGPWSSEPIAHTVVSDPAVLVDADGRVHAVARTRSGQVLHAWQSEPGSQEYRTERRGHSITGTPVPFVDGTDVGWAALAGDQLVVSTDSVRPTPVADGVTGDPAATVADGQVHVLAATESGHVHAQHGPDGWQTEHGDLTLNAQPSLVTAGEQPVAVVRSGEQILSRTLVGAAEWEQVADSARGIPSVTVDADGGVHAAYRHSGNEVWYAHRGTDGWSAELAWYDFVADPAIAVQSDGAPLIMGQNDRGFLATVQPNPDDADAPWQWAHLAESTTGTPALTLDAQDRPIYAVTTSYGDLQTGTRWGSISEWGRDFIVGTIQYPGDDLVPEELDRTRFQDRFGQDSAGEYDLLTMSDSEEAVPPEVVEGRLQVSGENYYSMLTAPQTLPGEGDLTVVADIEEFAETDGEENSLFLGFAADEDNRAVAWYNRSTSRFGFDIVTDEQTFGGWGDVPAQLRPGDRVAVTLSGRWLTAYRWHDGQWDRIHTAPVNGGDDLTDPQVRAEYHPAIGFRSGSGTLAVDNLQLRTR
;
A
#
# COMPACT_ATOMS: atom_id res chain seq x y z
N MET A 1 48.21 -49.83 0.66
CA MET A 1 49.57 -49.67 0.06
C MET A 1 49.56 -48.46 -0.87
N PRO A 2 50.71 -47.83 -1.21
CA PRO A 2 50.71 -46.41 -1.64
C PRO A 2 51.51 -46.06 -2.92
N THR A 3 51.12 -44.96 -3.58
CA THR A 3 51.99 -44.00 -4.32
C THR A 3 51.24 -42.66 -4.40
N ARG A 4 51.70 -41.53 -3.84
CA ARG A 4 52.88 -40.67 -4.15
C ARG A 4 52.69 -39.81 -5.42
N ARG A 5 53.21 -38.57 -5.55
CA ARG A 5 53.60 -37.45 -4.64
C ARG A 5 54.50 -36.47 -5.44
N LEU A 6 54.14 -35.18 -5.56
CA LEU A 6 55.00 -34.04 -5.98
C LEU A 6 55.65 -34.17 -7.40
N THR A 7 56.31 -33.17 -8.01
CA THR A 7 56.85 -31.88 -7.52
C THR A 7 56.88 -30.79 -8.60
N THR A 8 56.80 -29.53 -8.19
CA THR A 8 57.21 -28.31 -8.90
C THR A 8 58.70 -28.31 -9.31
N LEU A 9 59.12 -27.47 -10.27
CA LEU A 9 60.06 -26.33 -10.05
C LEU A 9 60.45 -25.56 -11.34
N LEU A 10 60.51 -24.22 -11.20
CA LEU A 10 61.33 -23.18 -11.86
C LEU A 10 62.20 -23.49 -13.11
N ALA A 11 62.24 -22.56 -14.08
CA ALA A 11 63.28 -21.49 -14.10
C ALA A 11 63.17 -20.46 -15.26
N ALA A 12 63.20 -19.17 -14.90
CA ALA A 12 63.69 -18.04 -15.73
C ALA A 12 65.18 -17.75 -15.34
N PRO A 13 65.94 -16.75 -15.87
CA PRO A 13 65.52 -15.57 -16.66
C PRO A 13 66.54 -15.10 -17.75
N ALA A 14 66.47 -13.80 -18.10
CA ALA A 14 67.54 -12.92 -18.63
C ALA A 14 67.79 -12.88 -20.17
N LEU A 15 68.05 -11.73 -20.82
CA LEU A 15 68.12 -10.31 -20.36
C LEU A 15 68.09 -9.31 -21.55
N LEU A 16 67.92 -8.00 -21.24
CA LEU A 16 68.18 -6.77 -22.04
C LEU A 16 67.14 -6.40 -23.15
N ALA A 17 66.74 -5.14 -23.34
CA ALA A 17 66.98 -3.89 -22.57
C ALA A 17 65.98 -2.76 -22.93
N GLY A 18 65.78 -1.79 -22.02
CA GLY A 18 65.11 -0.49 -22.29
C GLY A 18 64.39 0.08 -21.06
N LEU A 19 64.44 1.41 -20.83
CA LEU A 19 63.68 2.12 -19.78
C LEU A 19 62.87 3.27 -20.39
N ALA A 20 61.67 3.55 -19.85
CA ALA A 20 61.11 4.89 -19.67
C ALA A 20 59.93 4.90 -18.65
N VAL A 21 59.48 6.10 -18.29
CA VAL A 21 58.54 6.42 -17.19
C VAL A 21 57.05 6.26 -17.58
N THR A 22 56.17 6.29 -16.59
CA THR A 22 54.71 6.06 -16.59
C THR A 22 53.82 7.16 -17.20
N ALA A 23 52.60 6.75 -17.61
CA ALA A 23 51.31 7.48 -17.75
C ALA A 23 50.84 8.05 -19.13
N VAL A 24 49.63 7.63 -19.57
CA VAL A 24 48.59 8.36 -20.38
C VAL A 24 48.91 8.66 -21.88
N PRO A 25 47.95 8.76 -22.86
CA PRO A 25 46.46 8.75 -22.84
C PRO A 25 45.80 7.57 -23.65
N ALA A 26 44.80 7.86 -24.53
CA ALA A 26 43.81 6.94 -25.14
C ALA A 26 43.67 7.05 -26.70
N SER A 27 42.77 6.23 -27.30
CA SER A 27 42.19 6.30 -28.68
C SER A 27 43.16 5.97 -29.86
N ALA A 28 42.84 5.26 -30.96
CA ALA A 28 41.67 4.51 -31.52
C ALA A 28 42.20 3.76 -32.80
N ALA A 29 41.47 3.00 -33.65
CA ALA A 29 40.28 2.10 -33.69
C ALA A 29 40.10 1.68 -35.19
N PRO A 30 39.17 0.80 -35.63
CA PRO A 30 38.27 -0.14 -34.93
C PRO A 30 38.46 -1.62 -35.38
N GLU A 31 37.72 -2.56 -34.77
CA GLU A 31 37.21 -3.77 -35.45
C GLU A 31 35.69 -3.60 -35.59
N THR A 32 35.02 -4.39 -36.44
CA THR A 32 33.59 -4.19 -36.77
C THR A 32 32.67 -4.81 -35.73
N ASP A 33 31.69 -4.05 -35.27
CA ASP A 33 30.56 -4.57 -34.50
C ASP A 33 29.73 -5.52 -35.38
N ASP A 34 29.43 -6.71 -34.85
CA ASP A 34 28.19 -7.41 -35.15
C ASP A 34 27.13 -6.77 -34.23
N GLY A 35 25.91 -6.50 -34.72
CA GLY A 35 24.87 -5.80 -33.94
C GLY A 35 24.49 -6.58 -32.67
N ASP A 36 24.37 -5.88 -31.54
CA ASP A 36 24.10 -6.52 -30.25
C ASP A 36 22.60 -6.83 -30.08
N VAL A 37 22.31 -7.96 -29.43
CA VAL A 37 20.94 -8.43 -29.17
C VAL A 37 20.40 -7.84 -27.86
N SER A 38 21.23 -7.15 -27.08
CA SER A 38 20.86 -6.40 -25.86
C SER A 38 19.71 -5.42 -26.06
N ASP A 39 19.63 -4.82 -27.25
CA ASP A 39 18.75 -3.68 -27.53
C ASP A 39 17.30 -4.10 -27.76
N MET A 40 17.04 -5.40 -27.98
CA MET A 40 15.72 -5.98 -28.29
C MET A 40 15.11 -6.80 -27.14
N GLN A 41 15.60 -6.65 -25.89
CA GLN A 41 15.07 -7.39 -24.74
C GLN A 41 13.74 -6.82 -24.26
N VAL A 42 12.79 -7.73 -24.02
CA VAL A 42 11.40 -7.53 -23.57
C VAL A 42 10.98 -8.73 -22.72
N VAL A 43 9.85 -8.66 -22.01
CA VAL A 43 9.28 -9.74 -21.18
C VAL A 43 7.80 -9.98 -21.58
N PRO A 44 7.40 -11.19 -22.02
CA PRO A 44 8.27 -12.33 -22.32
C PRO A 44 9.20 -12.04 -23.50
N ALA A 45 10.39 -12.63 -23.48
CA ALA A 45 11.40 -12.44 -24.51
C ALA A 45 10.94 -12.94 -25.89
N LEU A 46 11.27 -12.18 -26.95
CA LEU A 46 11.02 -12.57 -28.35
C LEU A 46 11.72 -13.90 -28.67
N LYS A 47 11.03 -14.79 -29.39
CA LYS A 47 11.61 -16.06 -29.85
C LYS A 47 12.75 -15.88 -30.86
N GLU A 48 12.63 -14.90 -31.76
CA GLU A 48 13.66 -14.56 -32.73
C GLU A 48 13.69 -13.08 -33.08
N TRP A 49 14.83 -12.62 -33.59
CA TRP A 49 15.03 -11.30 -34.19
C TRP A 49 16.09 -11.40 -35.29
N ASP A 50 15.69 -11.19 -36.55
CA ASP A 50 16.58 -11.12 -37.72
C ASP A 50 16.85 -9.65 -38.04
N ALA A 51 17.98 -9.14 -37.53
CA ALA A 51 18.38 -7.75 -37.72
C ALA A 51 18.82 -7.48 -39.17
N ASP A 52 18.45 -6.34 -39.76
CA ASP A 52 18.94 -5.89 -41.06
C ASP A 52 19.78 -4.59 -40.94
N PRO A 53 21.12 -4.69 -40.78
CA PRO A 53 22.04 -3.55 -40.80
C PRO A 53 22.11 -2.76 -42.13
N ALA A 54 21.22 -3.02 -43.10
CA ALA A 54 21.04 -2.24 -44.31
C ALA A 54 19.65 -1.60 -44.46
N GLY A 55 18.72 -1.85 -43.52
CA GLY A 55 17.43 -1.14 -43.40
C GLY A 55 17.56 0.22 -42.71
N GLU A 56 16.43 0.88 -42.49
CA GLU A 56 16.36 2.16 -41.76
C GLU A 56 15.80 1.95 -40.34
N ASP A 57 16.50 2.45 -39.30
CA ASP A 57 16.05 2.32 -37.90
C ASP A 57 14.78 3.16 -37.63
N PHE A 58 13.95 2.73 -36.68
CA PHE A 58 12.72 3.42 -36.31
C PHE A 58 12.90 4.39 -35.14
N THR A 59 12.22 5.54 -35.21
CA THR A 59 12.06 6.52 -34.13
C THR A 59 10.63 7.02 -34.18
N LEU A 60 9.92 7.08 -33.05
CA LEU A 60 8.48 7.38 -33.02
C LEU A 60 8.17 8.79 -33.56
N GLY A 61 7.52 8.85 -34.72
CA GLY A 61 7.01 10.06 -35.38
C GLY A 61 5.63 10.51 -34.88
N GLY A 62 5.04 9.79 -33.93
CA GLY A 62 3.82 10.19 -33.22
C GLY A 62 2.50 9.95 -33.96
N HIS A 63 2.39 8.92 -34.81
CA HIS A 63 1.11 8.54 -35.44
C HIS A 63 0.96 7.02 -35.49
N ILE A 64 -0.28 6.52 -35.38
CA ILE A 64 -0.65 5.14 -35.72
C ILE A 64 -1.41 5.16 -37.06
N VAL A 65 -1.14 4.19 -37.93
CA VAL A 65 -1.75 4.07 -39.26
C VAL A 65 -2.36 2.68 -39.49
N LEU A 66 -3.67 2.67 -39.71
CA LEU A 66 -4.48 1.51 -40.05
C LEU A 66 -4.71 1.35 -41.56
N PRO A 67 -5.02 0.14 -42.05
CA PRO A 67 -5.53 -0.07 -43.41
C PRO A 67 -6.88 0.64 -43.59
N GLY A 68 -7.21 1.00 -44.84
CA GLY A 68 -8.44 1.74 -45.18
C GLY A 68 -9.74 0.93 -45.06
N ASP A 69 -9.62 -0.34 -44.72
CA ASP A 69 -10.65 -1.36 -44.52
C ASP A 69 -10.46 -2.14 -43.20
N ALA A 70 -9.77 -1.52 -42.21
CA ALA A 70 -9.77 -1.98 -40.82
C ALA A 70 -11.20 -2.12 -40.26
N ASP A 71 -11.37 -3.09 -39.37
CA ASP A 71 -12.60 -3.30 -38.61
C ASP A 71 -12.62 -2.51 -37.29
N GLU A 72 -13.71 -2.68 -36.54
CA GLU A 72 -13.99 -1.97 -35.29
C GLU A 72 -13.02 -2.39 -34.18
N GLU A 73 -12.69 -3.67 -34.10
CA GLU A 73 -11.80 -4.25 -33.08
C GLU A 73 -10.34 -3.79 -33.26
N LEU A 74 -9.79 -3.90 -34.48
CA LEU A 74 -8.46 -3.38 -34.80
C LEU A 74 -8.38 -1.85 -34.63
N THR A 75 -9.51 -1.14 -34.75
CA THR A 75 -9.58 0.29 -34.42
C THR A 75 -9.50 0.53 -32.92
N THR A 76 -10.21 -0.24 -32.09
CA THR A 76 -10.11 -0.17 -30.61
C THR A 76 -8.73 -0.52 -30.08
N VAL A 77 -8.02 -1.49 -30.72
CA VAL A 77 -6.59 -1.76 -30.45
C VAL A 77 -5.75 -0.51 -30.70
N ALA A 78 -5.91 0.12 -31.87
CA ALA A 78 -5.15 1.33 -32.22
C ALA A 78 -5.46 2.52 -31.31
N GLU A 79 -6.71 2.70 -30.89
CA GLU A 79 -7.13 3.79 -29.99
C GLU A 79 -6.62 3.58 -28.55
N THR A 80 -6.58 2.33 -28.05
CA THR A 80 -5.99 2.02 -26.73
C THR A 80 -4.47 2.22 -26.75
N VAL A 81 -3.79 1.74 -27.79
CA VAL A 81 -2.33 1.90 -27.93
C VAL A 81 -1.91 3.35 -28.16
N ALA A 82 -2.78 4.17 -28.78
CA ALA A 82 -2.58 5.61 -28.85
C ALA A 82 -2.59 6.30 -27.47
N GLU A 83 -3.48 5.89 -26.57
CA GLU A 83 -3.54 6.38 -25.19
C GLU A 83 -2.31 5.94 -24.38
N GLU A 84 -1.91 4.67 -24.49
CA GLU A 84 -0.70 4.14 -23.84
C GLU A 84 0.58 4.85 -24.33
N LEU A 85 0.68 5.15 -25.63
CA LEU A 85 1.80 5.95 -26.17
C LEU A 85 1.74 7.43 -25.75
N GLU A 86 0.56 8.04 -25.60
CA GLU A 86 0.44 9.40 -25.04
C GLU A 86 0.82 9.41 -23.54
N ASN A 87 0.51 8.35 -22.79
CA ASN A 87 0.95 8.18 -21.40
C ASN A 87 2.48 7.97 -21.29
N LEU A 88 3.08 7.12 -22.13
CA LEU A 88 4.51 6.83 -22.15
C LEU A 88 5.35 8.05 -22.57
N THR A 89 4.92 8.78 -23.61
CA THR A 89 5.73 9.83 -24.25
C THR A 89 5.30 11.26 -23.90
N GLY A 90 4.17 11.42 -23.22
CA GLY A 90 3.55 12.73 -22.96
C GLY A 90 3.12 13.50 -24.21
N THR A 91 3.01 12.81 -25.35
CA THR A 91 2.72 13.39 -26.67
C THR A 91 1.58 12.64 -27.35
N GLN A 92 0.56 13.37 -27.79
CA GLN A 92 -0.61 12.78 -28.45
C GLN A 92 -0.28 12.05 -29.76
N VAL A 93 -0.71 10.78 -29.84
CA VAL A 93 -0.50 9.89 -31.00
C VAL A 93 -1.83 9.65 -31.75
N PRO A 94 -2.21 10.48 -32.74
CA PRO A 94 -3.44 10.28 -33.50
C PRO A 94 -3.42 9.00 -34.34
N VAL A 95 -4.51 8.22 -34.23
CA VAL A 95 -4.84 7.11 -35.14
C VAL A 95 -5.33 7.66 -36.49
N ASN A 96 -4.79 7.12 -37.58
CA ASN A 96 -5.08 7.52 -38.96
C ASN A 96 -5.33 6.28 -39.84
N THR A 97 -5.87 6.47 -41.05
CA THR A 97 -5.98 5.41 -42.07
C THR A 97 -5.26 5.79 -43.35
N GLY A 98 -4.50 4.88 -43.96
CA GLY A 98 -3.83 5.14 -45.24
C GLY A 98 -2.55 4.35 -45.49
N GLN A 99 -1.47 5.08 -45.83
CA GLN A 99 -0.12 4.54 -45.99
C GLN A 99 0.78 5.17 -44.95
N ALA A 100 1.53 4.34 -44.23
CA ALA A 100 2.53 4.78 -43.26
C ALA A 100 3.69 5.52 -43.93
N GLN A 101 4.32 6.40 -43.16
CA GLN A 101 5.53 7.15 -43.46
C GLN A 101 6.60 6.87 -42.39
N GLU A 102 7.83 7.29 -42.66
CA GLU A 102 8.97 7.27 -41.73
C GLU A 102 8.56 7.77 -40.32
N GLY A 103 8.68 6.92 -39.31
CA GLY A 103 8.27 7.16 -37.93
C GLY A 103 6.80 6.83 -37.56
N ASP A 104 5.95 6.44 -38.50
CA ASP A 104 4.60 5.95 -38.19
C ASP A 104 4.64 4.50 -37.66
N ILE A 105 3.79 4.17 -36.68
CA ILE A 105 3.46 2.78 -36.32
C ILE A 105 2.31 2.32 -37.21
N ARG A 106 2.43 1.14 -37.82
CA ARG A 106 1.40 0.54 -38.66
C ARG A 106 0.87 -0.75 -38.03
N LEU A 107 -0.45 -0.85 -37.89
CA LEU A 107 -1.13 -2.04 -37.38
C LEU A 107 -1.99 -2.67 -38.50
N GLY A 108 -2.14 -3.99 -38.54
CA GLY A 108 -2.93 -4.68 -39.57
C GLY A 108 -3.06 -6.18 -39.35
N LEU A 109 -3.87 -6.84 -40.20
CA LEU A 109 -4.05 -8.30 -40.22
C LEU A 109 -3.47 -8.90 -41.50
N ASP A 110 -2.89 -10.10 -41.43
CA ASP A 110 -2.43 -10.91 -42.58
C ASP A 110 -2.51 -12.42 -42.25
N GLU A 111 -2.53 -13.29 -43.25
CA GLU A 111 -2.57 -14.76 -43.06
C GLU A 111 -1.15 -15.29 -42.74
N LEU A 112 -0.74 -15.21 -41.47
CA LEU A 112 0.58 -15.65 -41.00
C LEU A 112 0.60 -17.13 -40.60
N GLY A 113 -0.45 -17.59 -39.91
CA GLY A 113 -0.53 -18.93 -39.32
C GLY A 113 0.26 -19.09 -38.01
N LEU A 114 0.40 -18.02 -37.23
CA LEU A 114 1.04 -18.01 -35.91
C LEU A 114 0.05 -18.28 -34.75
N GLY A 115 -1.25 -18.34 -35.05
CA GLY A 115 -2.31 -18.54 -34.06
C GLY A 115 -2.97 -17.23 -33.64
N GLU A 116 -3.94 -17.30 -32.74
CA GLU A 116 -4.79 -16.13 -32.44
C GLU A 116 -4.02 -14.99 -31.75
N GLU A 117 -3.03 -15.35 -30.93
CA GLU A 117 -2.26 -14.45 -30.07
C GLU A 117 -0.88 -14.08 -30.64
N GLY A 118 -0.46 -14.70 -31.75
CA GLY A 118 0.86 -14.55 -32.36
C GLY A 118 0.95 -13.41 -33.38
N TYR A 119 2.15 -12.85 -33.55
CA TYR A 119 2.38 -11.67 -34.38
C TYR A 119 3.75 -11.66 -35.07
N ARG A 120 3.83 -10.82 -36.10
CA ARG A 120 5.05 -10.44 -36.82
C ARG A 120 5.31 -8.95 -36.63
N LEU A 121 6.52 -8.60 -36.21
CA LEU A 121 7.03 -7.24 -36.05
C LEU A 121 8.09 -6.98 -37.14
N GLU A 122 7.99 -5.86 -37.86
CA GLU A 122 8.97 -5.45 -38.88
C GLU A 122 9.38 -3.98 -38.67
N VAL A 123 10.67 -3.68 -38.85
CA VAL A 123 11.26 -2.35 -38.70
C VAL A 123 12.13 -2.01 -39.92
N ASP A 124 11.66 -1.06 -40.74
CA ASP A 124 12.40 -0.44 -41.86
C ASP A 124 11.86 0.98 -42.10
N GLY A 125 12.34 1.93 -41.29
CA GLY A 125 11.91 3.35 -41.21
C GLY A 125 10.50 3.58 -40.66
N THR A 126 9.61 2.62 -40.87
CA THR A 126 8.30 2.46 -40.23
C THR A 126 8.32 1.22 -39.36
N LEU A 127 7.56 1.21 -38.27
CA LEU A 127 7.35 0.01 -37.47
C LEU A 127 6.01 -0.60 -37.88
N THR A 128 6.00 -1.86 -38.33
CA THR A 128 4.77 -2.58 -38.71
C THR A 128 4.55 -3.77 -37.80
N ILE A 129 3.33 -3.91 -37.28
CA ILE A 129 2.84 -5.12 -36.60
C ILE A 129 1.71 -5.72 -37.45
N THR A 130 1.78 -7.03 -37.67
CA THR A 130 0.74 -7.83 -38.33
C THR A 130 0.49 -9.14 -37.58
N ALA A 131 -0.75 -9.62 -37.58
CA ALA A 131 -1.14 -10.89 -36.94
C ALA A 131 -2.34 -11.52 -37.67
N ASP A 132 -2.66 -12.78 -37.33
CA ASP A 132 -3.87 -13.45 -37.82
C ASP A 132 -5.16 -12.86 -37.19
N THR A 133 -5.08 -12.26 -35.99
CA THR A 133 -6.21 -11.60 -35.28
C THR A 133 -5.79 -10.29 -34.62
N PRO A 134 -6.74 -9.41 -34.22
CA PRO A 134 -6.42 -8.18 -33.48
C PRO A 134 -5.76 -8.43 -32.10
N HIS A 135 -5.99 -9.58 -31.44
CA HIS A 135 -5.28 -9.94 -30.21
C HIS A 135 -3.78 -10.08 -30.46
N GLY A 136 -3.36 -10.81 -31.51
CA GLY A 136 -1.96 -10.88 -31.91
C GLY A 136 -1.36 -9.49 -32.19
N VAL A 137 -2.10 -8.59 -32.87
CA VAL A 137 -1.65 -7.21 -33.09
C VAL A 137 -1.40 -6.50 -31.75
N PHE A 138 -2.32 -6.60 -30.81
CA PHE A 138 -2.21 -6.02 -29.48
C PHE A 138 -1.06 -6.61 -28.63
N ASN A 139 -0.80 -7.91 -28.74
CA ASN A 139 0.38 -8.57 -28.15
C ASN A 139 1.69 -8.01 -28.73
N GLY A 140 1.71 -7.74 -30.04
CA GLY A 140 2.83 -7.05 -30.69
C GLY A 140 3.06 -5.64 -30.17
N THR A 141 2.01 -4.88 -29.84
CA THR A 141 2.19 -3.54 -29.27
C THR A 141 2.70 -3.57 -27.83
N ARG A 142 2.45 -4.64 -27.05
CA ARG A 142 3.06 -4.80 -25.70
C ARG A 142 4.58 -4.77 -25.79
N SER A 143 5.15 -5.56 -26.71
CA SER A 143 6.60 -5.57 -26.96
C SER A 143 7.13 -4.23 -27.45
N VAL A 144 6.38 -3.50 -28.29
CA VAL A 144 6.81 -2.16 -28.76
C VAL A 144 6.77 -1.11 -27.66
N LEU A 145 5.76 -1.12 -26.77
CA LEU A 145 5.72 -0.25 -25.61
C LEU A 145 6.94 -0.49 -24.71
N GLN A 146 7.27 -1.76 -24.44
CA GLN A 146 8.46 -2.14 -23.67
C GLN A 146 9.77 -1.69 -24.31
N LEU A 147 9.94 -1.85 -25.62
CA LEU A 147 11.14 -1.35 -26.34
C LEU A 147 11.25 0.18 -26.25
N LEU A 148 10.13 0.90 -26.40
CA LEU A 148 10.09 2.37 -26.33
C LEU A 148 10.30 2.92 -24.90
N THR A 149 10.01 2.14 -23.85
CA THR A 149 10.39 2.46 -22.47
C THR A 149 11.92 2.48 -22.30
N ARG A 150 12.65 1.64 -23.04
CA ARG A 150 14.11 1.47 -22.93
C ARG A 150 14.90 2.37 -23.88
N ALA A 151 14.40 2.62 -25.10
CA ALA A 151 15.13 3.32 -26.14
C ALA A 151 14.26 4.25 -27.02
N GLU A 152 14.79 5.43 -27.37
CA GLU A 152 14.19 6.34 -28.36
C GLU A 152 14.24 5.79 -29.81
N VAL A 153 15.08 4.77 -30.05
CA VAL A 153 15.36 4.18 -31.37
C VAL A 153 15.24 2.67 -31.30
N ILE A 154 14.50 2.06 -32.23
CA ILE A 154 14.42 0.60 -32.41
C ILE A 154 15.17 0.24 -33.69
N PRO A 155 16.14 -0.69 -33.67
CA PRO A 155 16.96 -1.04 -34.83
C PRO A 155 16.16 -1.71 -35.95
N ALA A 156 16.63 -1.62 -37.19
CA ALA A 156 16.04 -2.30 -38.33
C ALA A 156 16.14 -3.85 -38.26
N GLY A 157 15.06 -4.55 -38.63
CA GLY A 157 14.96 -6.01 -38.55
C GLY A 157 13.51 -6.53 -38.50
N ALA A 158 13.34 -7.82 -38.18
CA ALA A 158 12.03 -8.44 -37.99
C ALA A 158 12.00 -9.57 -36.95
N ALA A 159 10.83 -9.82 -36.36
CA ALA A 159 10.54 -10.95 -35.47
C ALA A 159 9.20 -11.61 -35.81
N GLU A 160 9.08 -12.91 -35.56
CA GLU A 160 7.80 -13.63 -35.40
C GLU A 160 7.75 -14.21 -33.97
N ASP A 161 6.64 -13.99 -33.26
CA ASP A 161 6.53 -14.26 -31.82
C ASP A 161 5.10 -14.70 -31.44
N TRP A 162 4.97 -15.70 -30.55
CA TRP A 162 3.71 -16.37 -30.21
C TRP A 162 3.81 -17.12 -28.88
N PRO A 163 2.71 -17.37 -28.14
CA PRO A 163 2.78 -18.12 -26.89
C PRO A 163 3.04 -19.62 -27.10
N SER A 164 3.58 -20.31 -26.10
CA SER A 164 3.75 -21.79 -26.13
C SER A 164 2.60 -22.52 -25.44
N HIS A 165 1.91 -21.86 -24.52
CA HIS A 165 0.71 -22.35 -23.83
C HIS A 165 -0.43 -21.31 -23.92
N GLU A 166 -1.65 -21.82 -24.04
CA GLU A 166 -2.89 -21.06 -24.25
C GLU A 166 -3.32 -20.31 -22.99
N VAL A 167 -3.27 -20.95 -21.81
CA VAL A 167 -3.73 -20.37 -20.53
C VAL A 167 -2.55 -19.76 -19.78
N ARG A 168 -2.55 -18.43 -19.63
CA ARG A 168 -1.47 -17.67 -18.97
C ARG A 168 -2.08 -16.77 -17.91
N SER A 169 -2.25 -17.33 -16.72
CA SER A 169 -3.31 -16.92 -15.81
C SER A 169 -2.83 -16.34 -14.47
N VAL A 170 -3.61 -15.40 -13.92
CA VAL A 170 -3.49 -14.95 -12.54
C VAL A 170 -4.89 -14.88 -11.94
N LEU A 171 -5.17 -15.75 -10.97
CA LEU A 171 -6.38 -15.70 -10.15
C LEU A 171 -6.16 -14.76 -8.97
N VAL A 172 -7.15 -13.92 -8.65
CA VAL A 172 -7.18 -13.11 -7.43
C VAL A 172 -8.50 -13.31 -6.69
N ASP A 173 -8.40 -13.63 -5.41
CA ASP A 173 -9.52 -13.86 -4.51
C ASP A 173 -10.19 -12.56 -4.07
N ASN A 174 -11.30 -12.23 -4.72
CA ASN A 174 -12.18 -11.11 -4.39
C ASN A 174 -13.37 -11.53 -3.48
N THR A 175 -13.38 -12.73 -2.88
CA THR A 175 -14.42 -13.13 -1.92
C THR A 175 -14.36 -12.37 -0.58
N PRO A 176 -13.20 -12.02 0.02
CA PRO A 176 -13.13 -11.34 1.30
C PRO A 176 -12.89 -9.82 1.17
N ARG A 177 -12.76 -9.31 -0.06
CA ARG A 177 -12.32 -7.95 -0.36
C ARG A 177 -12.97 -7.43 -1.65
N HIS A 178 -13.57 -6.25 -1.59
CA HIS A 178 -13.95 -5.50 -2.78
C HIS A 178 -12.71 -4.84 -3.40
N PHE A 179 -12.49 -5.02 -4.70
CA PHE A 179 -11.46 -4.33 -5.48
C PHE A 179 -12.13 -3.34 -6.45
N SER A 180 -11.65 -2.10 -6.47
CA SER A 180 -12.22 -1.05 -7.33
C SER A 180 -11.99 -1.30 -8.83
N LEU A 181 -12.85 -0.75 -9.69
CA LEU A 181 -12.67 -0.77 -11.15
C LEU A 181 -11.29 -0.24 -11.62
N THR A 182 -10.72 0.74 -10.93
CA THR A 182 -9.38 1.27 -11.22
C THR A 182 -8.26 0.28 -10.85
N TRP A 183 -8.46 -0.53 -9.81
CA TRP A 183 -7.58 -1.65 -9.51
C TRP A 183 -7.65 -2.71 -10.61
N TRP A 184 -8.87 -3.07 -11.05
CA TRP A 184 -9.07 -4.02 -12.15
C TRP A 184 -8.47 -3.53 -13.47
N GLU A 185 -8.64 -2.25 -13.84
CA GLU A 185 -7.98 -1.69 -15.03
C GLU A 185 -6.45 -1.82 -14.94
N SER A 186 -5.85 -1.41 -13.82
CA SER A 186 -4.40 -1.51 -13.61
C SER A 186 -3.90 -2.96 -13.56
N PHE A 187 -4.70 -3.90 -13.04
CA PHE A 187 -4.43 -5.34 -13.06
C PHE A 187 -4.44 -5.89 -14.50
N PHE A 188 -5.45 -5.57 -15.32
CA PHE A 188 -5.53 -6.01 -16.71
C PHE A 188 -4.48 -5.36 -17.61
N GLN A 189 -4.14 -4.08 -17.38
CA GLN A 189 -2.99 -3.42 -18.00
C GLN A 189 -1.69 -4.15 -17.66
N GLN A 190 -1.48 -4.55 -16.39
CA GLN A 190 -0.26 -5.22 -15.95
C GLN A 190 -0.16 -6.66 -16.49
N MET A 191 -1.25 -7.43 -16.44
CA MET A 191 -1.34 -8.76 -17.06
C MET A 191 -1.02 -8.68 -18.56
N SER A 192 -1.71 -7.80 -19.28
CA SER A 192 -1.55 -7.67 -20.73
C SER A 192 -0.18 -7.14 -21.14
N TYR A 193 0.45 -6.25 -20.35
CA TYR A 193 1.84 -5.82 -20.56
C TYR A 193 2.81 -7.01 -20.61
N TYR A 194 2.57 -8.04 -19.79
CA TYR A 194 3.28 -9.31 -19.79
C TYR A 194 2.62 -10.41 -20.66
N LYS A 195 1.65 -10.06 -21.51
CA LYS A 195 0.91 -10.98 -22.40
C LYS A 195 0.19 -12.14 -21.67
N LEU A 196 -0.19 -11.93 -20.41
CA LEU A 196 -1.08 -12.81 -19.64
C LEU A 196 -2.53 -12.52 -20.02
N ASN A 197 -3.36 -13.57 -20.12
CA ASN A 197 -4.64 -13.51 -20.84
C ASN A 197 -5.85 -14.08 -20.06
N ASP A 198 -5.67 -14.60 -18.85
CA ASP A 198 -6.74 -15.30 -18.10
C ASP A 198 -6.76 -14.88 -16.62
N THR A 199 -7.94 -14.55 -16.10
CA THR A 199 -8.20 -14.28 -14.68
C THR A 199 -9.51 -14.94 -14.26
N ASN A 200 -9.73 -15.13 -12.97
CA ASN A 200 -11.07 -15.36 -12.43
C ASN A 200 -11.80 -14.03 -12.16
N LEU A 201 -13.09 -14.14 -11.84
CA LEU A 201 -13.80 -13.23 -10.93
C LEU A 201 -14.77 -14.06 -10.09
N TYR A 202 -14.66 -14.01 -8.76
CA TYR A 202 -15.66 -14.62 -7.88
C TYR A 202 -16.95 -13.80 -7.92
N ILE A 203 -18.04 -14.39 -8.42
CA ILE A 203 -19.32 -13.70 -8.60
C ILE A 203 -20.11 -13.51 -7.30
N ASP A 204 -19.71 -14.16 -6.22
CA ASP A 204 -20.14 -13.88 -4.85
C ASP A 204 -19.17 -12.95 -4.09
N GLY A 205 -18.30 -12.23 -4.81
CA GLY A 205 -17.36 -11.27 -4.23
C GLY A 205 -17.99 -10.21 -3.34
N VAL A 206 -17.33 -9.86 -2.24
CA VAL A 206 -17.81 -8.82 -1.31
C VAL A 206 -17.95 -7.49 -2.04
N GLY A 207 -19.15 -6.89 -1.96
CA GLY A 207 -19.48 -5.58 -2.52
C GLY A 207 -19.84 -5.58 -4.01
N LEU A 208 -19.55 -6.66 -4.73
CA LEU A 208 -19.72 -6.78 -6.18
C LEU A 208 -21.21 -6.85 -6.56
N ASP A 209 -21.63 -6.05 -7.55
CA ASP A 209 -22.98 -6.12 -8.13
C ASP A 209 -22.97 -6.45 -9.63
N PRO A 210 -24.10 -6.85 -10.24
CA PRO A 210 -24.10 -7.31 -11.63
C PRO A 210 -23.79 -6.24 -12.68
N GLU A 211 -23.98 -4.94 -12.38
CA GLU A 211 -23.55 -3.87 -13.28
C GLU A 211 -22.02 -3.68 -13.18
N GLU A 212 -21.43 -3.86 -11.99
CA GLU A 212 -19.97 -3.86 -11.80
C GLU A 212 -19.31 -5.10 -12.44
N MET A 213 -19.92 -6.29 -12.35
CA MET A 213 -19.46 -7.51 -13.07
C MET A 213 -19.37 -7.28 -14.58
N GLU A 214 -20.43 -6.73 -15.18
CA GLU A 214 -20.50 -6.43 -16.62
C GLU A 214 -19.50 -5.31 -17.02
N GLN A 215 -19.15 -4.40 -16.09
CA GLN A 215 -18.09 -3.41 -16.29
C GLN A 215 -16.67 -4.01 -16.20
N ILE A 216 -16.41 -4.92 -15.25
CA ILE A 216 -15.11 -5.61 -15.11
C ILE A 216 -14.82 -6.48 -16.34
N ASP A 217 -15.80 -7.25 -16.82
CA ASP A 217 -15.66 -8.10 -18.03
C ASP A 217 -15.36 -7.25 -19.28
N ALA A 218 -16.12 -6.17 -19.51
CA ALA A 218 -15.90 -5.24 -20.63
C ALA A 218 -14.55 -4.50 -20.55
N LEU A 219 -14.06 -4.23 -19.34
CA LEU A 219 -12.76 -3.62 -19.09
C LEU A 219 -11.61 -4.60 -19.37
N ALA A 220 -11.76 -5.88 -19.03
CA ALA A 220 -10.78 -6.92 -19.31
C ALA A 220 -10.66 -7.22 -20.82
N GLN A 221 -11.80 -7.27 -21.54
CA GLN A 221 -11.85 -7.40 -22.99
C GLN A 221 -11.00 -6.34 -23.72
N ARG A 222 -10.95 -5.10 -23.21
CA ARG A 222 -10.12 -4.01 -23.77
C ARG A 222 -8.63 -4.37 -23.85
N TYR A 223 -8.16 -5.16 -22.89
CA TYR A 223 -6.76 -5.56 -22.73
C TYR A 223 -6.52 -7.04 -23.11
N TYR A 224 -7.48 -7.69 -23.77
CA TYR A 224 -7.46 -9.12 -24.12
C TYR A 224 -7.25 -10.07 -22.93
N VAL A 225 -7.76 -9.69 -21.75
CA VAL A 225 -7.84 -10.57 -20.58
C VAL A 225 -9.24 -11.18 -20.49
N GLN A 226 -9.31 -12.51 -20.42
CA GLN A 226 -10.53 -13.26 -20.21
C GLN A 226 -10.88 -13.33 -18.72
N VAL A 227 -12.02 -12.75 -18.33
CA VAL A 227 -12.57 -12.87 -16.96
C VAL A 227 -13.43 -14.13 -16.87
N VAL A 228 -12.87 -15.20 -16.31
CA VAL A 228 -13.56 -16.46 -16.06
C VAL A 228 -14.46 -16.31 -14.81
N PRO A 229 -15.80 -16.28 -14.94
CA PRO A 229 -16.67 -16.26 -13.77
C PRO A 229 -16.48 -17.53 -12.93
N GLN A 230 -16.37 -17.34 -11.62
CA GLN A 230 -16.21 -18.39 -10.64
C GLN A 230 -17.25 -18.26 -9.53
N LEU A 231 -17.84 -19.38 -9.14
CA LEU A 231 -18.56 -19.53 -7.88
C LEU A 231 -18.20 -20.89 -7.32
N ASN A 232 -17.46 -20.92 -6.20
CA ASN A 232 -17.10 -22.19 -5.57
C ASN A 232 -18.39 -22.91 -5.11
N MET A 233 -18.61 -24.10 -5.64
CA MET A 233 -19.69 -25.01 -5.23
C MET A 233 -19.28 -26.47 -5.49
N PRO A 234 -19.77 -27.45 -4.72
CA PRO A 234 -20.75 -27.34 -3.63
C PRO A 234 -20.13 -27.04 -2.25
N GLY A 235 -18.81 -26.85 -2.17
CA GLY A 235 -18.10 -26.35 -0.98
C GLY A 235 -17.87 -24.84 -1.02
N HIS A 236 -17.33 -24.27 0.06
CA HIS A 236 -17.05 -22.84 0.24
C HIS A 236 -18.22 -21.87 -0.04
N MET A 237 -19.47 -22.32 -0.05
CA MET A 237 -20.66 -21.50 -0.41
C MET A 237 -21.05 -20.48 0.69
N ALA A 238 -20.10 -20.04 1.51
CA ALA A 238 -20.28 -19.27 2.74
C ALA A 238 -21.01 -17.93 2.54
N THR A 239 -20.90 -17.32 1.36
CA THR A 239 -21.55 -16.03 1.05
C THR A 239 -23.03 -16.18 0.72
N VAL A 240 -23.43 -17.34 0.16
CA VAL A 240 -24.76 -17.53 -0.45
C VAL A 240 -25.63 -18.52 0.35
N LEU A 241 -25.07 -19.67 0.73
CA LEU A 241 -25.78 -20.78 1.35
C LEU A 241 -26.34 -20.50 2.77
N PRO A 242 -25.82 -19.58 3.60
CA PRO A 242 -26.46 -19.21 4.87
C PRO A 242 -27.89 -18.65 4.73
N SER A 243 -28.26 -18.14 3.55
CA SER A 243 -29.63 -17.69 3.27
C SER A 243 -30.64 -18.83 3.08
N HIS A 244 -30.17 -20.06 2.84
CA HIS A 244 -30.96 -21.26 2.57
C HIS A 244 -30.53 -22.45 3.46
N PRO A 245 -30.85 -22.43 4.77
CA PRO A 245 -30.52 -23.53 5.68
C PRO A 245 -31.20 -24.87 5.32
N GLU A 246 -32.28 -24.84 4.54
CA GLU A 246 -32.90 -26.04 3.96
C GLU A 246 -32.05 -26.78 2.90
N TYR A 247 -30.94 -26.17 2.45
CA TYR A 247 -30.02 -26.72 1.45
C TYR A 247 -28.63 -27.05 2.01
N GLN A 248 -28.40 -26.85 3.32
CA GLN A 248 -27.13 -27.13 3.99
C GLN A 248 -26.96 -28.61 4.36
N LEU A 249 -25.74 -29.12 4.28
CA LEU A 249 -25.40 -30.50 4.59
C LEU A 249 -25.45 -30.77 6.11
N GLU A 250 -26.14 -31.82 6.53
CA GLU A 250 -26.23 -32.24 7.95
C GLU A 250 -24.99 -33.06 8.36
N ASN A 251 -24.22 -32.56 9.34
CA ASN A 251 -23.12 -33.27 9.99
C ASN A 251 -23.62 -34.48 10.80
N GLN A 252 -22.73 -35.42 11.14
CA GLN A 252 -23.05 -36.61 11.93
C GLN A 252 -23.66 -36.35 13.33
N ASP A 253 -23.53 -35.14 13.87
CA ASP A 253 -24.10 -34.70 15.15
C ASP A 253 -25.45 -33.97 15.02
N GLY A 254 -25.91 -33.69 13.79
CA GLY A 254 -27.13 -32.94 13.49
C GLY A 254 -26.96 -31.42 13.38
N THR A 255 -25.73 -30.91 13.37
CA THR A 255 -25.44 -29.53 12.96
C THR A 255 -25.49 -29.38 11.44
N LEU A 256 -25.80 -28.18 10.94
CA LEU A 256 -25.75 -27.86 9.50
C LEU A 256 -24.41 -27.21 9.17
N ASP A 257 -23.77 -27.65 8.09
CA ASP A 257 -22.59 -26.99 7.53
C ASP A 257 -23.04 -25.83 6.62
N SER A 258 -22.72 -24.60 7.02
CA SER A 258 -23.13 -23.38 6.31
C SER A 258 -22.34 -23.09 5.03
N GLN A 259 -21.30 -23.89 4.73
CA GLN A 259 -20.45 -23.76 3.55
C GLN A 259 -20.62 -24.91 2.55
N ALA A 260 -21.30 -25.99 2.94
CA ALA A 260 -21.46 -27.22 2.14
C ALA A 260 -22.93 -27.52 1.77
N LEU A 261 -23.20 -27.60 0.47
CA LEU A 261 -24.51 -27.97 -0.09
C LEU A 261 -24.87 -29.44 0.16
N ASP A 262 -26.12 -29.75 0.53
CA ASP A 262 -26.60 -31.13 0.63
C ASP A 262 -26.83 -31.77 -0.75
N LEU A 263 -25.81 -32.47 -1.27
CA LEU A 263 -25.90 -33.26 -2.51
C LEU A 263 -26.87 -34.45 -2.42
N THR A 264 -27.49 -34.74 -1.27
CA THR A 264 -28.61 -35.70 -1.17
C THR A 264 -29.97 -35.05 -1.39
N ASN A 265 -30.06 -33.72 -1.33
CA ASN A 265 -31.24 -32.92 -1.60
C ASN A 265 -31.26 -32.42 -3.05
N GLU A 266 -32.09 -33.05 -3.88
CA GLU A 266 -32.23 -32.69 -5.30
C GLU A 266 -32.74 -31.24 -5.50
N GLU A 267 -33.51 -30.68 -4.56
CA GLU A 267 -33.99 -29.28 -4.62
C GLU A 267 -32.86 -28.28 -4.31
N ALA A 268 -31.89 -28.67 -3.47
CA ALA A 268 -30.67 -27.89 -3.21
C ALA A 268 -29.73 -27.88 -4.43
N VAL A 269 -29.58 -29.04 -5.09
CA VAL A 269 -28.77 -29.16 -6.31
C VAL A 269 -29.40 -28.41 -7.48
N GLU A 270 -30.71 -28.52 -7.70
CA GLU A 270 -31.42 -27.73 -8.73
C GLU A 270 -31.32 -26.21 -8.45
N TRP A 271 -31.34 -25.78 -7.18
CA TRP A 271 -31.13 -24.38 -6.81
C TRP A 271 -29.71 -23.88 -7.11
N ALA A 272 -28.68 -24.59 -6.64
CA ALA A 272 -27.28 -24.15 -6.81
C ALA A 272 -26.87 -24.10 -8.29
N LEU A 273 -27.28 -25.09 -9.08
CA LEU A 273 -27.07 -25.12 -10.54
C LEU A 273 -27.82 -23.98 -11.25
N GLY A 274 -28.96 -23.53 -10.72
CA GLY A 274 -29.68 -22.35 -11.23
C GLY A 274 -28.89 -21.05 -11.12
N ILE A 275 -27.97 -20.92 -10.15
CA ILE A 275 -27.11 -19.74 -10.01
C ILE A 275 -26.12 -19.62 -11.19
N ILE A 276 -25.72 -20.76 -11.77
CA ILE A 276 -24.93 -20.80 -13.01
C ILE A 276 -25.78 -20.29 -14.18
N GLU A 277 -26.97 -20.86 -14.38
CA GLU A 277 -27.89 -20.47 -15.48
C GLU A 277 -28.32 -18.98 -15.40
N GLU A 278 -28.40 -18.39 -14.20
CA GLU A 278 -28.73 -16.96 -14.01
C GLU A 278 -27.57 -15.99 -14.31
N ASN A 279 -26.32 -16.44 -14.40
CA ASN A 279 -25.14 -15.56 -14.52
C ASN A 279 -24.17 -15.88 -15.66
N ILE A 280 -24.22 -17.10 -16.22
CA ILE A 280 -23.29 -17.56 -17.28
C ILE A 280 -23.30 -16.69 -18.54
N ASP A 281 -24.45 -16.11 -18.91
CA ASP A 281 -24.61 -15.23 -20.09
C ASP A 281 -24.18 -13.77 -19.84
N ARG A 282 -23.70 -13.40 -18.65
CA ARG A 282 -23.17 -12.05 -18.35
C ARG A 282 -21.76 -11.84 -18.88
N PHE A 283 -20.96 -12.90 -18.87
CA PHE A 283 -19.52 -12.85 -19.12
C PHE A 283 -19.21 -13.20 -20.56
N SER A 284 -18.28 -12.45 -21.16
CA SER A 284 -17.78 -12.72 -22.51
C SER A 284 -17.01 -14.04 -22.56
N SER A 285 -16.24 -14.35 -21.50
CA SER A 285 -15.47 -15.58 -21.31
C SER A 285 -16.20 -16.85 -21.76
N ASP A 286 -15.61 -17.62 -22.67
CA ASP A 286 -16.10 -18.94 -23.10
C ASP A 286 -15.82 -20.08 -22.09
N VAL A 287 -15.47 -19.72 -20.85
CA VAL A 287 -15.16 -20.62 -19.72
C VAL A 287 -15.97 -20.23 -18.48
N TRP A 288 -16.42 -21.23 -17.72
CA TRP A 288 -16.95 -21.09 -16.35
C TRP A 288 -16.12 -21.92 -15.36
N HIS A 289 -15.78 -21.38 -14.18
CA HIS A 289 -15.08 -22.12 -13.13
C HIS A 289 -16.03 -22.52 -11.99
N LEU A 290 -16.18 -23.84 -11.74
CA LEU A 290 -17.08 -24.36 -10.70
C LEU A 290 -16.46 -24.31 -9.28
N GLY A 291 -15.15 -24.12 -9.19
CA GLY A 291 -14.39 -24.39 -7.97
C GLY A 291 -14.36 -25.89 -7.71
N SER A 292 -15.29 -26.37 -6.89
CA SER A 292 -15.45 -27.78 -6.49
C SER A 292 -14.28 -28.36 -5.66
N ASP A 293 -13.61 -27.46 -4.96
CA ASP A 293 -12.56 -27.61 -3.95
C ASP A 293 -13.10 -27.94 -2.53
N GLU A 294 -12.26 -28.63 -1.75
CA GLU A 294 -12.31 -28.97 -0.31
C GLU A 294 -13.59 -29.64 0.26
N PHE A 295 -14.65 -29.80 -0.53
CA PHE A 295 -15.98 -30.19 -0.07
C PHE A 295 -16.04 -31.53 0.72
N PRO A 296 -16.81 -31.61 1.81
CA PRO A 296 -17.62 -30.54 2.43
C PRO A 296 -16.81 -29.42 3.08
N SER A 297 -15.69 -29.78 3.71
CA SER A 297 -14.70 -28.87 4.28
C SER A 297 -13.37 -29.62 4.41
N TRP A 298 -12.23 -28.91 4.37
CA TRP A 298 -10.90 -29.53 4.33
C TRP A 298 -10.69 -30.57 5.46
N PRO A 299 -10.18 -31.78 5.16
CA PRO A 299 -9.59 -32.23 3.90
C PRO A 299 -10.55 -33.09 3.03
N GLY A 300 -11.83 -32.72 2.87
CA GLY A 300 -12.71 -33.27 1.85
C GLY A 300 -12.89 -34.81 1.87
N THR A 301 -12.79 -35.45 3.03
CA THR A 301 -12.81 -36.93 3.14
C THR A 301 -14.23 -37.52 3.10
N GLY A 302 -15.25 -36.70 3.38
CA GLY A 302 -16.63 -37.14 3.56
C GLY A 302 -16.85 -38.01 4.81
N GLU A 303 -15.86 -38.18 5.70
CA GLU A 303 -15.98 -39.07 6.88
C GLU A 303 -17.07 -38.63 7.86
N ASN A 304 -17.32 -37.32 7.99
CA ASN A 304 -18.40 -36.81 8.83
C ASN A 304 -19.80 -36.95 8.17
N HIS A 305 -19.86 -37.36 6.90
CA HIS A 305 -21.05 -37.28 6.03
C HIS A 305 -21.40 -38.62 5.37
N PRO A 306 -21.62 -39.70 6.14
CA PRO A 306 -21.87 -41.04 5.62
C PRO A 306 -23.15 -41.14 4.75
N GLN A 307 -24.10 -40.23 4.92
CA GLN A 307 -25.31 -40.14 4.11
C GLN A 307 -25.03 -39.85 2.63
N LEU A 308 -23.96 -39.11 2.29
CA LEU A 308 -23.54 -38.88 0.90
C LEU A 308 -23.23 -40.21 0.21
N THR A 309 -22.49 -41.08 0.89
CA THR A 309 -22.16 -42.43 0.40
C THR A 309 -23.36 -43.39 0.41
N GLU A 310 -24.30 -43.25 1.37
CA GLU A 310 -25.54 -44.04 1.34
C GLU A 310 -26.47 -43.61 0.20
N TYR A 311 -26.58 -42.31 -0.07
CA TYR A 311 -27.36 -41.75 -1.17
C TYR A 311 -26.77 -42.11 -2.54
N ALA A 312 -25.46 -41.95 -2.72
CA ALA A 312 -24.74 -42.40 -3.93
C ALA A 312 -25.04 -43.87 -4.26
N ARG A 313 -25.09 -44.74 -3.23
CA ARG A 313 -25.42 -46.17 -3.40
C ARG A 313 -26.87 -46.45 -3.76
N GLN A 314 -27.78 -45.54 -3.42
CA GLN A 314 -29.17 -45.59 -3.85
C GLN A 314 -29.34 -45.05 -5.28
N LYS A 315 -28.59 -44.02 -5.68
CA LYS A 315 -28.65 -43.37 -7.00
C LYS A 315 -27.95 -44.19 -8.09
N PHE A 316 -26.70 -44.61 -7.88
CA PHE A 316 -25.86 -45.27 -8.91
C PHE A 316 -25.67 -46.78 -8.71
N GLY A 317 -25.68 -47.27 -7.47
CA GLY A 317 -25.58 -48.70 -7.16
C GLY A 317 -24.62 -49.04 -6.01
N PRO A 318 -24.58 -50.32 -5.57
CA PRO A 318 -23.98 -50.71 -4.29
C PRO A 318 -22.47 -50.47 -4.17
N ASP A 319 -21.76 -50.37 -5.30
CA ASP A 319 -20.32 -50.16 -5.35
C ASP A 319 -19.93 -48.66 -5.34
N ALA A 320 -20.91 -47.75 -5.43
CA ALA A 320 -20.71 -46.30 -5.42
C ALA A 320 -20.26 -45.73 -4.06
N THR A 321 -19.76 -44.51 -4.12
CA THR A 321 -19.13 -43.74 -3.04
C THR A 321 -19.58 -42.28 -3.09
N PHE A 322 -19.22 -41.49 -2.07
CA PHE A 322 -19.41 -40.03 -2.09
C PHE A 322 -18.75 -39.36 -3.33
N ALA A 323 -17.57 -39.81 -3.78
CA ALA A 323 -16.91 -39.23 -4.96
C ALA A 323 -17.74 -39.39 -6.25
N ASP A 324 -18.54 -40.45 -6.38
CA ASP A 324 -19.45 -40.64 -7.52
C ASP A 324 -20.61 -39.64 -7.52
N LEU A 325 -21.08 -39.24 -6.34
CA LEU A 325 -22.11 -38.20 -6.18
C LEU A 325 -21.55 -36.80 -6.43
N PHE A 326 -20.26 -36.59 -6.12
CA PHE A 326 -19.56 -35.36 -6.43
C PHE A 326 -19.33 -35.19 -7.94
N ALA A 327 -18.89 -36.25 -8.62
CA ALA A 327 -18.76 -36.25 -10.07
C ALA A 327 -20.11 -36.07 -10.79
N ASP A 328 -21.22 -36.66 -10.28
CA ASP A 328 -22.57 -36.37 -10.79
C ASP A 328 -22.96 -34.89 -10.67
N PHE A 329 -22.54 -34.20 -9.61
CA PHE A 329 -22.74 -32.75 -9.48
C PHE A 329 -21.89 -31.96 -10.49
N GLN A 330 -20.60 -32.26 -10.61
CA GLN A 330 -19.69 -31.61 -11.57
C GLN A 330 -20.18 -31.79 -13.02
N ASN A 331 -20.50 -33.02 -13.44
CA ASN A 331 -20.97 -33.30 -14.80
C ASN A 331 -22.33 -32.61 -15.09
N ARG A 332 -23.21 -32.45 -14.10
CA ARG A 332 -24.47 -31.71 -14.25
C ARG A 332 -24.29 -30.20 -14.37
N ALA A 333 -23.28 -29.62 -13.71
CA ALA A 333 -22.88 -28.25 -13.98
C ALA A 333 -22.34 -28.12 -15.42
N ASN A 334 -21.54 -29.09 -15.86
CA ASN A 334 -21.03 -29.13 -17.23
C ASN A 334 -22.15 -29.25 -18.29
N GLU A 335 -23.21 -30.03 -18.04
CA GLU A 335 -24.39 -30.08 -18.93
C GLU A 335 -25.04 -28.69 -19.14
N ILE A 336 -24.99 -27.80 -18.14
CA ILE A 336 -25.49 -26.41 -18.24
C ILE A 336 -24.48 -25.54 -18.99
N VAL A 337 -23.19 -25.61 -18.62
CA VAL A 337 -22.12 -24.81 -19.24
C VAL A 337 -22.00 -25.10 -20.75
N GLN A 338 -22.05 -26.39 -21.14
CA GLN A 338 -22.13 -26.81 -22.54
C GLN A 338 -23.41 -26.35 -23.25
N ALA A 339 -24.55 -26.25 -22.56
CA ALA A 339 -25.81 -25.80 -23.16
C ALA A 339 -25.76 -24.31 -23.60
N HIS A 340 -24.92 -23.51 -22.94
CA HIS A 340 -24.59 -22.14 -23.32
C HIS A 340 -23.42 -22.04 -24.32
N GLY A 341 -22.80 -23.18 -24.67
CA GLY A 341 -21.70 -23.25 -25.64
C GLY A 341 -20.31 -22.97 -25.07
N LYS A 342 -20.20 -22.84 -23.74
CA LYS A 342 -18.96 -22.58 -23.01
C LYS A 342 -18.33 -23.90 -22.52
N THR A 343 -17.11 -23.84 -21.98
CA THR A 343 -16.40 -24.96 -21.34
C THR A 343 -16.29 -24.77 -19.83
N MET A 344 -16.07 -25.85 -19.07
CA MET A 344 -16.01 -25.79 -17.60
C MET A 344 -14.62 -26.14 -17.06
N ARG A 345 -14.21 -25.44 -15.99
CA ARG A 345 -13.00 -25.73 -15.18
C ARG A 345 -13.34 -26.11 -13.74
N VAL A 346 -12.49 -26.94 -13.13
CA VAL A 346 -12.60 -27.44 -11.75
C VAL A 346 -11.22 -27.56 -11.08
N TRP A 347 -11.17 -27.43 -9.75
CA TRP A 347 -10.01 -27.83 -8.94
C TRP A 347 -9.89 -29.37 -8.82
N ASN A 348 -8.67 -29.87 -8.56
CA ASN A 348 -8.37 -31.30 -8.67
C ASN A 348 -8.65 -32.18 -7.44
N ASP A 349 -8.73 -31.62 -6.23
CA ASP A 349 -8.65 -32.36 -4.95
C ASP A 349 -9.84 -33.31 -4.67
N MET A 350 -10.94 -33.12 -5.40
CA MET A 350 -12.12 -33.99 -5.38
C MET A 350 -12.17 -35.04 -6.51
N ILE A 351 -11.23 -35.02 -7.46
CA ILE A 351 -11.20 -35.97 -8.60
C ILE A 351 -10.51 -37.28 -8.18
N ARG A 352 -11.28 -38.36 -8.05
CA ARG A 352 -10.83 -39.62 -7.41
C ARG A 352 -10.98 -40.88 -8.27
N GLU A 353 -10.35 -41.98 -7.84
CA GLU A 353 -10.51 -43.30 -8.48
C GLU A 353 -11.94 -43.82 -8.30
N SER A 354 -12.70 -43.91 -9.40
CA SER A 354 -13.94 -44.67 -9.46
C SER A 354 -14.12 -45.35 -10.82
N ASN A 355 -15.07 -46.29 -10.86
CA ASN A 355 -15.53 -47.02 -12.03
C ASN A 355 -17.07 -46.96 -12.17
N VAL A 356 -17.75 -46.06 -11.45
CA VAL A 356 -19.23 -45.93 -11.44
C VAL A 356 -19.67 -44.60 -12.04
N VAL A 357 -19.18 -43.47 -11.52
CA VAL A 357 -19.24 -42.14 -12.16
C VAL A 357 -17.82 -41.59 -12.26
N THR A 358 -17.53 -40.81 -13.30
CA THR A 358 -16.26 -40.12 -13.52
C THR A 358 -16.54 -38.73 -14.07
N LEU A 359 -15.63 -37.78 -13.81
CA LEU A 359 -15.61 -36.48 -14.48
C LEU A 359 -15.70 -36.66 -16.01
N ASP A 360 -16.44 -35.81 -16.70
CA ASP A 360 -16.52 -35.82 -18.18
C ASP A 360 -15.18 -35.43 -18.81
N GLU A 361 -14.90 -35.94 -20.03
CA GLU A 361 -13.58 -35.83 -20.69
C GLU A 361 -13.24 -34.41 -21.20
N ASP A 362 -14.24 -33.54 -21.34
CA ASP A 362 -14.11 -32.15 -21.83
C ASP A 362 -13.93 -31.09 -20.72
N ILE A 363 -14.07 -31.47 -19.44
CA ILE A 363 -13.84 -30.57 -18.31
C ILE A 363 -12.33 -30.37 -18.13
N ALA A 364 -11.87 -29.13 -18.11
CA ALA A 364 -10.46 -28.82 -17.82
C ALA A 364 -10.22 -28.76 -16.30
N VAL A 365 -9.02 -29.18 -15.88
CA VAL A 365 -8.69 -29.37 -14.46
C VAL A 365 -7.52 -28.48 -14.06
N GLU A 366 -7.78 -27.59 -13.11
CA GLU A 366 -6.75 -26.78 -12.46
C GLU A 366 -6.16 -27.59 -11.30
N TYR A 367 -4.89 -28.00 -11.45
CA TYR A 367 -4.26 -28.97 -10.55
C TYR A 367 -3.31 -28.26 -9.59
N TRP A 368 -3.79 -28.07 -8.36
CA TRP A 368 -3.10 -27.29 -7.32
C TRP A 368 -2.39 -28.15 -6.27
N ILE A 369 -2.97 -29.30 -5.89
CA ILE A 369 -2.50 -30.07 -4.71
C ILE A 369 -2.39 -31.58 -4.93
N THR A 370 -1.43 -32.19 -4.24
CA THR A 370 -1.40 -33.64 -3.94
C THR A 370 -1.12 -33.81 -2.44
N HIS A 371 -2.00 -34.50 -1.71
CA HIS A 371 -1.91 -34.58 -0.25
C HIS A 371 -2.35 -35.94 0.33
N ASP A 372 -1.59 -36.47 1.28
CA ASP A 372 -1.80 -37.79 1.91
C ASP A 372 -3.19 -37.96 2.58
N ALA A 373 -3.88 -36.86 2.90
CA ALA A 373 -5.22 -36.90 3.49
C ALA A 373 -6.38 -37.00 2.47
N LEU A 374 -6.10 -37.02 1.16
CA LEU A 374 -7.09 -37.12 0.08
C LEU A 374 -7.10 -38.56 -0.49
N PRO A 375 -7.77 -39.54 0.16
CA PRO A 375 -7.68 -40.95 -0.22
C PRO A 375 -8.30 -41.21 -1.60
N GLY A 376 -7.48 -41.71 -2.52
CA GLY A 376 -7.90 -42.05 -3.88
C GLY A 376 -7.90 -40.86 -4.85
N LEU A 377 -7.32 -39.71 -4.47
CA LEU A 377 -6.96 -38.63 -5.40
C LEU A 377 -6.12 -39.18 -6.56
N LEU A 378 -6.38 -38.69 -7.77
CA LEU A 378 -5.63 -39.05 -8.97
C LEU A 378 -4.39 -38.17 -9.16
N SER A 379 -3.33 -38.75 -9.70
CA SER A 379 -2.20 -37.97 -10.23
C SER A 379 -2.61 -37.17 -11.49
N PRO A 380 -1.88 -36.11 -11.88
CA PRO A 380 -2.16 -35.34 -13.09
C PRO A 380 -2.20 -36.23 -14.33
N GLN A 381 -1.25 -37.16 -14.48
CA GLN A 381 -1.23 -38.08 -15.63
C GLN A 381 -2.42 -39.05 -15.65
N GLU A 382 -2.99 -39.44 -14.50
CA GLU A 382 -4.22 -40.27 -14.44
C GLU A 382 -5.50 -39.49 -14.78
N ILE A 383 -5.42 -38.15 -14.80
CA ILE A 383 -6.47 -37.24 -15.29
C ILE A 383 -6.26 -37.00 -16.79
N ALA A 384 -5.03 -36.72 -17.23
CA ALA A 384 -4.66 -36.62 -18.65
C ALA A 384 -5.00 -37.89 -19.45
N ASP A 385 -4.74 -39.08 -18.88
CA ASP A 385 -5.08 -40.40 -19.46
C ASP A 385 -6.60 -40.61 -19.68
N ARG A 386 -7.47 -39.76 -19.09
CA ARG A 386 -8.93 -39.76 -19.29
C ARG A 386 -9.39 -38.83 -20.41
N GLY A 387 -8.52 -37.95 -20.91
CA GLY A 387 -8.81 -36.97 -21.97
C GLY A 387 -8.88 -35.53 -21.50
N ASN A 388 -9.04 -35.31 -20.18
CA ASN A 388 -9.08 -33.98 -19.57
C ASN A 388 -7.79 -33.19 -19.84
N GLN A 389 -7.94 -31.88 -20.09
CA GLN A 389 -6.84 -30.92 -20.15
C GLN A 389 -6.48 -30.40 -18.76
N LEU A 390 -5.21 -30.05 -18.55
CA LEU A 390 -4.67 -29.59 -17.27
C LEU A 390 -4.14 -28.16 -17.33
N ILE A 391 -4.35 -27.42 -16.25
CA ILE A 391 -3.71 -26.14 -15.95
C ILE A 391 -2.89 -26.33 -14.67
N ASN A 392 -1.63 -25.91 -14.68
CA ASN A 392 -0.72 -26.06 -13.55
C ASN A 392 -0.87 -24.88 -12.57
N THR A 393 -1.21 -25.18 -11.32
CA THR A 393 -1.45 -24.19 -10.25
C THR A 393 -0.70 -24.60 -8.98
N ASP A 394 0.53 -25.10 -9.11
CA ASP A 394 1.33 -25.71 -8.03
C ASP A 394 1.37 -24.89 -6.73
N VAL A 395 0.85 -25.48 -5.65
CA VAL A 395 0.80 -24.87 -4.31
C VAL A 395 2.18 -24.49 -3.72
N ASP A 396 3.28 -25.08 -4.21
CA ASP A 396 4.64 -24.73 -3.75
C ASP A 396 5.31 -23.63 -4.59
N LEU A 397 4.85 -23.34 -5.82
CA LEU A 397 5.52 -22.42 -6.77
C LEU A 397 4.62 -21.38 -7.45
N LEU A 398 3.30 -21.43 -7.25
CA LEU A 398 2.33 -20.53 -7.89
C LEU A 398 1.26 -19.97 -6.92
N TYR A 399 1.22 -20.43 -5.67
CA TYR A 399 0.30 -19.90 -4.66
C TYR A 399 0.88 -18.67 -3.94
N TYR A 400 0.09 -17.60 -3.89
CA TYR A 400 0.42 -16.35 -3.20
C TYR A 400 -0.62 -16.06 -2.11
N ASP A 401 -0.21 -15.94 -0.86
CA ASP A 401 -1.07 -15.56 0.28
C ASP A 401 -0.83 -14.09 0.63
N MET A 402 -1.87 -13.26 0.47
CA MET A 402 -1.88 -11.80 0.78
C MET A 402 -1.58 -11.46 2.25
N SER A 403 -1.46 -12.46 3.13
CA SER A 403 -1.03 -12.29 4.52
C SER A 403 0.42 -12.72 4.78
N ARG A 404 1.14 -13.25 3.78
CA ARG A 404 2.44 -13.94 3.97
C ARG A 404 3.55 -13.60 2.99
N ARG A 405 3.27 -13.21 1.73
CA ARG A 405 4.28 -13.08 0.65
C ARG A 405 5.15 -14.34 0.53
N ASN A 406 4.50 -15.49 0.34
CA ASN A 406 5.17 -16.80 0.32
C ASN A 406 5.66 -17.24 -1.07
N LEU A 407 5.25 -16.55 -2.14
CA LEU A 407 5.75 -16.75 -3.50
C LEU A 407 7.10 -16.01 -3.64
N ASP A 408 8.10 -16.64 -4.26
CA ASP A 408 9.36 -16.00 -4.63
C ASP A 408 9.47 -16.02 -6.16
N PRO A 409 9.44 -14.86 -6.86
CA PRO A 409 9.52 -14.81 -8.32
C PRO A 409 10.84 -15.35 -8.86
N ARG A 410 11.89 -15.43 -8.03
CA ARG A 410 13.14 -16.12 -8.37
C ARG A 410 12.92 -17.62 -8.50
N ASP A 411 12.22 -18.24 -7.56
CA ASP A 411 12.01 -19.68 -7.56
C ASP A 411 11.02 -20.08 -8.67
N LEU A 412 10.04 -19.21 -8.98
CA LEU A 412 9.25 -19.28 -10.20
C LEU A 412 10.17 -19.25 -11.45
N TYR A 413 11.00 -18.20 -11.63
CA TYR A 413 11.87 -18.04 -12.81
C TYR A 413 12.99 -19.10 -12.97
N GLU A 414 13.62 -19.53 -11.87
CA GLU A 414 14.77 -20.44 -11.90
C GLU A 414 14.40 -21.93 -11.75
N GLN A 415 13.16 -22.27 -11.35
CA GLN A 415 12.78 -23.66 -11.01
C GLN A 415 11.47 -24.17 -11.63
N PHE A 416 10.56 -23.30 -12.11
CA PHE A 416 9.27 -23.74 -12.65
C PHE A 416 9.38 -24.40 -14.04
N ASP A 417 8.53 -25.41 -14.27
CA ASP A 417 8.21 -25.97 -15.58
C ASP A 417 6.70 -26.16 -15.66
N VAL A 418 6.08 -25.63 -16.72
CA VAL A 418 4.63 -25.69 -16.94
C VAL A 418 4.11 -27.13 -16.89
N ASN A 419 4.93 -28.09 -17.33
CA ASN A 419 4.57 -29.51 -17.46
C ASN A 419 4.88 -30.34 -16.20
N THR A 420 5.48 -29.75 -15.17
CA THR A 420 5.81 -30.40 -13.91
C THR A 420 4.90 -29.87 -12.81
N PHE A 421 3.97 -30.72 -12.37
CA PHE A 421 2.97 -30.38 -11.36
C PHE A 421 3.45 -30.71 -9.94
N THR A 422 2.71 -30.20 -8.96
CA THR A 422 2.99 -30.34 -7.52
C THR A 422 3.41 -31.74 -7.09
N GLY A 423 4.42 -31.81 -6.24
CA GLY A 423 5.11 -33.05 -5.86
C GLY A 423 6.12 -33.58 -6.91
N GLY A 424 6.34 -32.86 -8.02
CA GLY A 424 7.29 -33.24 -9.08
C GLY A 424 6.71 -34.26 -10.05
N GLN A 425 5.48 -34.03 -10.52
CA GLN A 425 4.72 -34.92 -11.39
C GLN A 425 4.75 -34.39 -12.84
N GLU A 426 5.68 -34.92 -13.64
CA GLU A 426 5.80 -34.67 -15.10
C GLU A 426 4.55 -35.15 -15.86
N VAL A 427 4.06 -34.34 -16.82
CA VAL A 427 2.95 -34.66 -17.75
C VAL A 427 3.39 -34.40 -19.20
N GLU A 428 2.86 -35.15 -20.16
CA GLU A 428 3.09 -34.90 -21.60
C GLU A 428 2.39 -33.60 -22.06
N ALA A 429 3.13 -32.68 -22.67
CA ALA A 429 2.68 -31.29 -22.95
C ALA A 429 1.39 -31.16 -23.79
N ASP A 430 1.05 -32.15 -24.64
CA ASP A 430 -0.22 -32.20 -25.40
C ASP A 430 -1.49 -32.22 -24.48
N HIS A 431 -1.32 -32.37 -23.15
CA HIS A 431 -2.37 -32.34 -22.14
C HIS A 431 -2.32 -31.10 -21.22
N VAL A 432 -1.38 -30.16 -21.42
CA VAL A 432 -1.12 -29.04 -20.50
C VAL A 432 -1.41 -27.71 -21.19
N SER A 433 -2.61 -27.17 -20.95
CA SER A 433 -3.07 -25.92 -21.58
C SER A 433 -2.31 -24.68 -21.10
N GLY A 434 -1.71 -24.73 -19.90
CA GLY A 434 -0.88 -23.66 -19.37
C GLY A 434 -0.79 -23.64 -17.84
N ALA A 435 -0.66 -22.46 -17.25
CA ALA A 435 -0.44 -22.30 -15.80
C ALA A 435 -1.09 -21.03 -15.21
N ARG A 436 -1.30 -21.05 -13.89
CA ARG A 436 -1.99 -20.00 -13.12
C ARG A 436 -1.26 -19.67 -11.81
N ILE A 437 -0.92 -18.40 -11.60
CA ILE A 437 -0.66 -17.89 -10.24
C ILE A 437 -2.00 -17.76 -9.51
N ALA A 438 -2.08 -18.17 -8.25
CA ALA A 438 -3.31 -18.13 -7.46
C ALA A 438 -3.12 -17.29 -6.19
N VAL A 439 -3.76 -16.11 -6.16
CA VAL A 439 -3.61 -15.07 -5.14
C VAL A 439 -4.79 -15.10 -4.17
N TRP A 440 -4.53 -15.53 -2.93
CA TRP A 440 -5.54 -15.90 -1.93
C TRP A 440 -5.52 -15.03 -0.69
N LEU A 441 -6.66 -14.97 0.02
CA LEU A 441 -6.68 -14.73 1.46
C LEU A 441 -7.12 -16.00 2.22
N ALA A 442 -6.21 -16.95 2.36
CA ALA A 442 -6.47 -18.20 3.09
C ALA A 442 -6.72 -18.01 4.61
N TRP A 443 -6.60 -16.79 5.16
CA TRP A 443 -6.66 -16.50 6.60
C TRP A 443 -7.48 -15.24 6.92
N ILE A 444 -8.79 -15.28 6.63
CA ILE A 444 -9.73 -14.21 6.97
C ILE A 444 -9.54 -13.78 8.44
N GLY A 445 -9.12 -12.52 8.64
CA GLY A 445 -8.83 -11.93 9.95
C GLY A 445 -7.34 -11.69 10.27
N THR A 446 -6.40 -12.11 9.42
CA THR A 446 -4.99 -11.66 9.49
C THR A 446 -4.82 -10.26 8.88
N PRO A 447 -3.68 -9.57 9.13
CA PRO A 447 -3.26 -8.45 8.30
C PRO A 447 -3.15 -8.86 6.83
N MET A 448 -3.40 -7.90 5.93
CA MET A 448 -3.38 -8.05 4.48
C MET A 448 -2.60 -6.91 3.84
N GLU A 449 -2.20 -7.13 2.60
CA GLU A 449 -1.60 -6.12 1.74
C GLU A 449 -2.58 -5.02 1.30
N SER A 450 -2.03 -3.84 1.01
CA SER A 450 -2.74 -2.77 0.31
C SER A 450 -3.05 -3.18 -1.15
N ASP A 451 -4.05 -2.54 -1.76
CA ASP A 451 -4.48 -2.87 -3.13
C ASP A 451 -3.35 -2.62 -4.15
N ALA A 452 -2.54 -1.57 -3.91
CA ALA A 452 -1.33 -1.28 -4.66
C ALA A 452 -0.15 -2.21 -4.30
N GLU A 453 -0.05 -2.71 -3.07
CA GLU A 453 0.96 -3.72 -2.71
C GLU A 453 0.75 -5.03 -3.48
N VAL A 454 -0.50 -5.50 -3.61
CA VAL A 454 -0.83 -6.70 -4.41
C VAL A 454 -0.38 -6.54 -5.87
N LEU A 455 -0.70 -5.42 -6.52
CA LEU A 455 -0.27 -5.17 -7.91
C LEU A 455 1.26 -5.14 -8.04
N ASN A 456 1.94 -4.39 -7.17
CA ASN A 456 3.40 -4.24 -7.24
C ASN A 456 4.14 -5.55 -6.97
N ASN A 457 3.70 -6.35 -5.99
CA ASN A 457 4.36 -7.60 -5.63
C ASN A 457 4.15 -8.70 -6.68
N LEU A 458 2.96 -8.75 -7.32
CA LEU A 458 2.69 -9.68 -8.42
C LEU A 458 3.45 -9.33 -9.71
N ARG A 459 4.02 -8.13 -9.85
CA ARG A 459 4.74 -7.72 -11.08
C ARG A 459 5.89 -8.68 -11.46
N PRO A 460 6.86 -8.99 -10.60
CA PRO A 460 7.91 -9.96 -10.92
C PRO A 460 7.38 -11.41 -11.06
N ASP A 461 6.30 -11.77 -10.37
CA ASP A 461 5.69 -13.10 -10.50
C ASP A 461 5.04 -13.29 -11.87
N MET A 462 4.25 -12.30 -12.33
CA MET A 462 3.66 -12.22 -13.66
C MET A 462 4.73 -12.28 -14.76
N ALA A 463 5.81 -11.51 -14.58
CA ALA A 463 6.96 -11.49 -15.49
C ALA A 463 7.62 -12.88 -15.59
N ALA A 464 7.80 -13.58 -14.46
CA ALA A 464 8.37 -14.92 -14.45
C ALA A 464 7.43 -15.95 -15.10
N LEU A 465 6.14 -15.98 -14.72
CA LEU A 465 5.14 -16.90 -15.28
C LEU A 465 5.03 -16.78 -16.81
N THR A 466 5.00 -15.55 -17.34
CA THR A 466 4.91 -15.35 -18.79
C THR A 466 6.14 -15.88 -19.53
N GLN A 467 7.34 -15.81 -18.93
CA GLN A 467 8.54 -16.31 -19.61
C GLN A 467 8.51 -17.83 -19.85
N HIS A 468 7.93 -18.61 -18.92
CA HIS A 468 7.74 -20.05 -19.09
C HIS A 468 6.57 -20.40 -20.03
N THR A 469 5.45 -19.69 -19.92
CA THR A 469 4.23 -20.01 -20.69
C THR A 469 4.24 -19.43 -22.12
N TRP A 470 4.92 -18.31 -22.34
CA TRP A 470 5.25 -17.82 -23.68
C TRP A 470 6.39 -18.63 -24.30
N GLY A 471 7.39 -19.04 -23.51
CA GLY A 471 8.41 -20.05 -23.84
C GLY A 471 9.84 -19.52 -24.03
N GLU A 472 10.79 -20.44 -24.17
CA GLU A 472 12.24 -20.20 -24.19
C GLU A 472 12.70 -19.14 -25.23
N GLY A 473 12.97 -17.92 -24.75
CA GLY A 473 13.73 -16.90 -25.46
C GLY A 473 15.22 -16.98 -25.10
N ALA A 474 15.89 -15.83 -24.97
CA ALA A 474 17.28 -15.79 -24.52
C ALA A 474 17.36 -15.81 -22.98
N ASP A 475 17.85 -16.92 -22.40
CA ASP A 475 18.08 -17.09 -20.95
C ASP A 475 18.91 -15.93 -20.34
N LEU A 476 18.23 -15.05 -19.60
CA LEU A 476 18.86 -14.10 -18.71
C LEU A 476 19.19 -14.79 -17.37
N SER A 477 20.19 -14.31 -16.64
CA SER A 477 20.28 -14.70 -15.23
C SER A 477 19.20 -13.99 -14.44
N TRP A 478 18.74 -14.53 -13.31
CA TRP A 478 17.76 -13.85 -12.44
C TRP A 478 18.13 -12.38 -12.13
N THR A 479 19.43 -12.08 -11.99
CA THR A 479 19.89 -10.69 -11.75
C THR A 479 19.68 -9.79 -12.97
N ASP A 480 19.84 -10.30 -14.19
CA ASP A 480 19.62 -9.53 -15.42
C ASP A 480 18.13 -9.46 -15.78
N PHE A 481 17.37 -10.52 -15.50
CA PHE A 481 15.91 -10.59 -15.69
C PHE A 481 15.14 -9.67 -14.72
N SER A 482 15.49 -9.70 -13.44
CA SER A 482 14.95 -8.77 -12.43
C SER A 482 15.28 -7.33 -12.80
N ALA A 483 16.53 -7.06 -13.23
CA ALA A 483 16.92 -5.72 -13.67
C ALA A 483 16.15 -5.25 -14.91
N LEU A 484 15.89 -6.13 -15.89
CA LEU A 484 15.04 -5.82 -17.04
C LEU A 484 13.59 -5.56 -16.61
N THR A 485 13.04 -6.35 -15.69
CA THR A 485 11.67 -6.18 -15.17
C THR A 485 11.52 -4.85 -14.41
N ASP A 486 12.56 -4.44 -13.67
CA ASP A 486 12.61 -3.14 -13.00
C ASP A 486 12.84 -1.97 -13.97
N GLU A 487 13.60 -2.17 -15.05
CA GLU A 487 13.82 -1.20 -16.14
C GLU A 487 12.53 -0.96 -16.96
N LEU A 488 11.74 -2.01 -17.20
CA LEU A 488 10.46 -1.97 -17.92
C LEU A 488 9.31 -1.35 -17.10
N GLY A 489 9.45 -1.28 -15.78
CA GLY A 489 8.52 -0.57 -14.89
C GLY A 489 7.09 -1.12 -14.88
N THR A 490 6.12 -0.21 -14.75
CA THR A 490 4.67 -0.48 -14.87
C THR A 490 4.17 -0.09 -16.27
N PRO A 491 3.02 -0.63 -16.73
CA PRO A 491 2.49 -0.29 -18.05
C PRO A 491 2.12 1.20 -18.17
N PRO A 492 2.19 1.79 -19.37
CA PRO A 492 1.81 3.19 -19.58
C PRO A 492 0.33 3.44 -19.32
N GLY A 493 0.02 4.27 -18.31
CA GLY A 493 -1.36 4.53 -17.86
C GLY A 493 -1.76 3.76 -16.60
N PHE A 494 -0.86 2.93 -16.05
CA PHE A 494 -1.04 2.27 -14.76
C PHE A 494 -1.36 3.27 -13.66
N THR A 495 -2.45 3.01 -12.93
CA THR A 495 -2.85 3.77 -11.75
C THR A 495 -2.99 2.80 -10.59
N GLY A 496 -1.87 2.56 -9.88
CA GLY A 496 -1.90 1.77 -8.64
C GLY A 496 -2.98 2.36 -7.73
N SER A 497 -3.90 1.53 -7.24
CA SER A 497 -5.13 2.02 -6.58
C SER A 497 -4.87 2.40 -5.11
N GLY A 498 -3.96 3.36 -4.96
CA GLY A 498 -3.52 4.08 -3.78
C GLY A 498 -2.65 5.22 -4.31
N HIS A 499 -3.11 6.46 -4.14
CA HIS A 499 -2.58 7.66 -4.79
C HIS A 499 -1.05 7.76 -4.68
N ASP A 500 -0.32 7.50 -5.77
CA ASP A 500 1.15 7.57 -5.84
C ASP A 500 1.68 8.99 -5.59
N ILE A 501 1.73 9.45 -4.34
CA ILE A 501 2.33 10.73 -3.98
C ILE A 501 3.83 10.70 -4.26
N ALA A 502 4.32 11.71 -4.97
CA ALA A 502 5.67 11.76 -5.51
C ALA A 502 6.31 13.15 -5.33
N GLY A 503 7.46 13.19 -4.64
CA GLY A 503 8.14 14.43 -4.25
C GLY A 503 7.82 14.85 -2.82
N GLU A 504 8.34 16.00 -2.40
CA GLU A 504 8.18 16.50 -1.03
C GLU A 504 6.80 17.16 -0.82
N PRO A 505 6.05 16.83 0.25
CA PRO A 505 4.74 17.42 0.52
C PRO A 505 4.86 18.78 1.24
N ALA A 506 3.75 19.50 1.36
CA ALA A 506 3.70 20.80 2.05
C ALA A 506 2.52 20.91 3.02
N LEU A 507 2.72 21.63 4.14
CA LEU A 507 1.74 21.85 5.20
C LEU A 507 1.55 23.35 5.50
N ALA A 508 0.31 23.76 5.78
CA ALA A 508 -0.03 25.09 6.26
C ALA A 508 -1.13 25.05 7.32
N GLN A 509 -1.07 25.93 8.32
CA GLN A 509 -2.09 26.05 9.37
C GLN A 509 -3.14 27.12 9.01
N ASN A 510 -4.42 26.76 9.10
CA ASN A 510 -5.54 27.69 8.97
C ASN A 510 -5.73 28.53 10.24
N PRO A 511 -6.39 29.71 10.18
CA PRO A 511 -6.62 30.58 11.34
C PRO A 511 -7.47 30.01 12.47
N ASP A 512 -8.15 28.88 12.24
CA ASP A 512 -8.93 28.14 13.24
C ASP A 512 -8.12 27.04 13.95
N GLY A 513 -6.90 26.74 13.49
CA GLY A 513 -6.04 25.69 14.00
C GLY A 513 -6.08 24.37 13.23
N THR A 514 -6.95 24.23 12.23
CA THR A 514 -6.92 23.08 11.30
C THR A 514 -5.69 23.17 10.39
N ILE A 515 -5.17 22.02 9.96
CA ILE A 515 -4.07 21.97 8.98
C ILE A 515 -4.62 21.68 7.58
N ALA A 516 -4.03 22.33 6.57
CA ALA A 516 -4.15 21.97 5.15
C ALA A 516 -2.83 21.36 4.66
N TRP A 517 -2.92 20.31 3.84
CA TRP A 517 -1.80 19.64 3.21
C TRP A 517 -1.91 19.68 1.68
N PHE A 518 -0.76 19.64 1.00
CA PHE A 518 -0.66 19.59 -0.46
C PHE A 518 0.44 18.62 -0.87
N ALA A 519 0.18 17.83 -1.90
CA ALA A 519 1.16 16.89 -2.43
C ALA A 519 0.97 16.65 -3.93
N ARG A 520 2.07 16.40 -4.63
CA ARG A 520 2.07 16.05 -6.06
C ARG A 520 1.93 14.54 -6.21
N GLY A 521 1.14 14.07 -7.16
CA GLY A 521 1.10 12.66 -7.58
C GLY A 521 2.13 12.35 -8.68
N ALA A 522 2.46 11.07 -8.86
CA ALA A 522 3.34 10.57 -9.94
C ALA A 522 2.71 10.80 -11.32
N ASP A 523 1.38 10.66 -11.41
CA ASP A 523 0.51 11.10 -12.51
C ASP A 523 0.59 12.61 -12.83
N GLY A 524 1.19 13.39 -11.93
CA GLY A 524 1.26 14.85 -12.01
C GLY A 524 -0.02 15.55 -11.56
N GLN A 525 -0.92 14.92 -10.81
CA GLN A 525 -1.97 15.64 -10.09
C GLN A 525 -1.38 16.46 -8.94
N LEU A 526 -2.06 17.53 -8.54
CA LEU A 526 -1.84 18.21 -7.27
C LEU A 526 -3.05 17.92 -6.39
N TRP A 527 -2.81 17.16 -5.34
CA TRP A 527 -3.76 16.87 -4.29
C TRP A 527 -3.69 17.96 -3.23
N ALA A 528 -4.85 18.31 -2.68
CA ALA A 528 -4.97 19.10 -1.47
C ALA A 528 -5.89 18.38 -0.49
N GLY A 529 -5.64 18.53 0.80
CA GLY A 529 -6.51 18.01 1.84
C GLY A 529 -6.50 18.88 3.08
N GLN A 530 -7.49 18.70 3.96
CA GLN A 530 -7.66 19.55 5.14
C GLN A 530 -8.33 18.82 6.29
N GLN A 531 -7.80 19.04 7.49
CA GLN A 531 -8.33 18.58 8.77
C GLN A 531 -9.74 19.12 9.00
N HIS A 532 -10.68 18.29 9.44
CA HIS A 532 -12.04 18.76 9.73
C HIS A 532 -12.16 19.52 11.05
N ASP A 533 -11.43 19.11 12.09
CA ASP A 533 -11.36 19.78 13.39
C ASP A 533 -9.90 19.93 13.85
N PRO A 534 -9.50 21.05 14.49
CA PRO A 534 -8.15 21.22 15.03
C PRO A 534 -7.76 20.07 15.96
N ALA A 535 -6.52 19.60 15.83
CA ALA A 535 -5.98 18.44 16.56
C ALA A 535 -6.67 17.06 16.33
N SER A 536 -7.67 16.98 15.43
CA SER A 536 -8.45 15.76 15.17
C SER A 536 -7.94 14.95 13.97
N GLY A 537 -8.39 13.70 13.87
CA GLY A 537 -7.97 12.70 12.87
C GLY A 537 -8.73 12.61 11.53
N PRO A 538 -9.96 13.15 11.32
CA PRO A 538 -10.60 13.09 10.01
C PRO A 538 -10.08 14.21 9.08
N TRP A 539 -9.75 13.84 7.84
CA TRP A 539 -9.25 14.74 6.80
C TRP A 539 -10.05 14.60 5.50
N SER A 540 -10.30 15.72 4.85
CA SER A 540 -10.72 15.77 3.44
C SER A 540 -9.52 15.61 2.52
N SER A 541 -9.74 15.14 1.29
CA SER A 541 -8.77 15.23 0.19
C SER A 541 -9.48 15.35 -1.17
N GLU A 542 -8.92 16.14 -2.09
CA GLU A 542 -9.36 16.25 -3.48
C GLU A 542 -8.20 16.59 -4.44
N PRO A 543 -8.24 16.12 -5.70
CA PRO A 543 -7.28 16.52 -6.73
C PRO A 543 -7.67 17.90 -7.31
N ILE A 544 -6.92 18.93 -6.96
CA ILE A 544 -7.23 20.33 -7.30
C ILE A 544 -6.61 20.80 -8.64
N ALA A 545 -5.62 20.07 -9.16
CA ALA A 545 -5.03 20.33 -10.48
C ALA A 545 -4.31 19.10 -11.07
N HIS A 546 -3.85 19.23 -12.32
CA HIS A 546 -3.16 18.18 -13.12
C HIS A 546 -1.91 18.74 -13.83
N THR A 547 -1.04 17.87 -14.35
CA THR A 547 0.23 18.17 -15.05
C THR A 547 1.26 18.97 -14.23
N VAL A 548 1.36 18.74 -12.93
CA VAL A 548 2.34 19.35 -12.02
C VAL A 548 3.62 18.51 -11.98
N VAL A 549 4.78 19.18 -12.00
CA VAL A 549 6.12 18.56 -12.12
C VAL A 549 7.18 19.26 -11.24
N SER A 550 6.76 20.05 -10.25
CA SER A 550 7.56 20.35 -9.07
C SER A 550 6.73 20.09 -7.84
N ASP A 551 7.42 19.99 -6.73
CA ASP A 551 6.80 19.83 -5.42
C ASP A 551 6.11 21.15 -5.03
N PRO A 552 5.01 21.11 -4.26
CA PRO A 552 4.24 22.29 -3.90
C PRO A 552 4.94 23.12 -2.82
N ALA A 553 4.86 24.44 -2.95
CA ALA A 553 5.27 25.39 -1.91
C ALA A 553 4.07 26.22 -1.45
N VAL A 554 3.94 26.45 -0.14
CA VAL A 554 2.71 27.01 0.48
C VAL A 554 2.95 28.25 1.31
N LEU A 555 1.91 29.06 1.51
CA LEU A 555 1.87 30.12 2.52
C LEU A 555 0.44 30.40 3.01
N VAL A 556 0.31 31.25 4.02
CA VAL A 556 -0.95 31.83 4.49
C VAL A 556 -0.97 33.33 4.16
N ASP A 557 -2.05 33.85 3.57
CA ASP A 557 -2.23 35.27 3.24
C ASP A 557 -2.63 36.12 4.48
N ALA A 558 -2.64 37.45 4.31
CA ALA A 558 -3.00 38.37 5.39
C ALA A 558 -4.49 38.37 5.79
N ASP A 559 -5.37 37.75 4.99
CA ASP A 559 -6.78 37.47 5.32
C ASP A 559 -6.94 36.10 6.02
N GLY A 560 -5.90 35.26 6.04
CA GLY A 560 -5.88 33.93 6.62
C GLY A 560 -6.17 32.77 5.65
N ARG A 561 -6.13 32.98 4.33
CA ARG A 561 -6.25 31.88 3.35
C ARG A 561 -4.95 31.13 3.19
N VAL A 562 -5.04 29.81 3.00
CA VAL A 562 -3.93 29.00 2.51
C VAL A 562 -3.81 29.12 0.98
N HIS A 563 -2.57 29.27 0.52
CA HIS A 563 -2.16 29.31 -0.88
C HIS A 563 -1.09 28.26 -1.15
N ALA A 564 -1.13 27.62 -2.32
CA ALA A 564 -0.12 26.69 -2.81
C ALA A 564 0.33 27.06 -4.23
N VAL A 565 1.61 26.93 -4.54
CA VAL A 565 2.17 27.11 -5.89
C VAL A 565 3.05 25.93 -6.30
N ALA A 566 3.05 25.60 -7.59
CA ALA A 566 3.88 24.55 -8.16
C ALA A 566 4.15 24.78 -9.65
N ARG A 567 5.19 24.15 -10.22
CA ARG A 567 5.51 24.21 -11.66
C ARG A 567 4.72 23.15 -12.43
N THR A 568 4.15 23.51 -13.57
CA THR A 568 3.50 22.57 -14.50
C THR A 568 4.46 21.98 -15.53
N ARG A 569 4.10 20.86 -16.17
CA ARG A 569 4.86 20.23 -17.28
C ARG A 569 5.10 21.21 -18.45
N SER A 570 4.19 22.18 -18.64
CA SER A 570 4.31 23.31 -19.57
C SER A 570 5.20 24.48 -19.10
N GLY A 571 5.89 24.33 -17.95
CA GLY A 571 6.73 25.37 -17.36
C GLY A 571 5.97 26.57 -16.79
N GLN A 572 4.67 26.46 -16.51
CA GLN A 572 3.89 27.56 -15.91
C GLN A 572 3.86 27.43 -14.39
N VAL A 573 3.52 28.51 -13.69
CA VAL A 573 3.20 28.45 -12.25
C VAL A 573 1.71 28.15 -12.10
N LEU A 574 1.39 26.96 -11.62
CA LEU A 574 0.10 26.71 -10.99
C LEU A 574 0.06 27.49 -9.67
N HIS A 575 -1.04 28.18 -9.42
CA HIS A 575 -1.36 28.80 -8.14
C HIS A 575 -2.76 28.34 -7.72
N ALA A 576 -2.85 27.70 -6.57
CA ALA A 576 -4.08 27.28 -5.92
C ALA A 576 -4.29 28.10 -4.62
N TRP A 577 -5.53 28.40 -4.26
CA TRP A 577 -5.86 29.08 -3.01
C TRP A 577 -7.27 28.76 -2.53
N GLN A 578 -7.47 28.75 -1.21
CA GLN A 578 -8.79 28.48 -0.61
C GLN A 578 -9.85 29.48 -1.07
N SER A 579 -11.09 29.02 -1.20
CA SER A 579 -12.22 29.84 -1.63
C SER A 579 -12.49 31.01 -0.65
N GLU A 580 -12.30 30.76 0.65
CA GLU A 580 -12.28 31.65 1.81
C GLU A 580 -11.41 30.99 2.92
N PRO A 581 -10.93 31.72 3.94
CA PRO A 581 -10.05 31.17 4.99
C PRO A 581 -10.62 29.91 5.64
N GLY A 582 -9.84 28.82 5.69
CA GLY A 582 -10.28 27.53 6.25
C GLY A 582 -11.24 26.73 5.35
N SER A 583 -11.47 27.16 4.10
CA SER A 583 -12.34 26.43 3.16
C SER A 583 -11.62 25.26 2.50
N GLN A 584 -12.30 24.12 2.44
CA GLN A 584 -11.85 22.92 1.71
C GLN A 584 -11.95 23.10 0.18
N GLU A 585 -12.77 24.04 -0.33
CA GLU A 585 -12.84 24.34 -1.77
C GLU A 585 -11.63 25.16 -2.25
N TYR A 586 -10.87 24.66 -3.22
CA TYR A 586 -9.77 25.41 -3.84
C TYR A 586 -10.14 26.06 -5.19
N ARG A 587 -9.57 27.25 -5.44
CA ARG A 587 -9.56 27.89 -6.77
C ARG A 587 -8.15 27.81 -7.35
N THR A 588 -8.04 27.49 -8.63
CA THR A 588 -6.75 27.33 -9.31
C THR A 588 -6.59 28.21 -10.56
N GLU A 589 -5.36 28.66 -10.81
CA GLU A 589 -4.98 29.49 -11.96
C GLU A 589 -3.58 29.09 -12.46
N ARG A 590 -3.37 29.05 -13.78
CA ARG A 590 -2.04 28.84 -14.39
C ARG A 590 -1.47 30.19 -14.85
N ARG A 591 -0.46 30.69 -14.13
CA ARG A 591 0.19 32.00 -14.33
C ARG A 591 1.56 31.88 -15.01
N GLY A 592 2.01 32.98 -15.60
CA GLY A 592 3.42 33.19 -15.95
C GLY A 592 3.88 32.74 -17.35
N HIS A 593 5.21 32.75 -17.50
CA HIS A 593 5.96 32.27 -18.66
C HIS A 593 6.70 30.98 -18.28
N SER A 594 7.45 30.36 -19.21
CA SER A 594 8.21 29.13 -18.98
C SER A 594 9.30 29.32 -17.90
N ILE A 595 9.00 28.96 -16.66
CA ILE A 595 9.94 28.81 -15.56
C ILE A 595 10.62 27.42 -15.62
N THR A 596 11.82 27.34 -15.05
CA THR A 596 12.67 26.14 -15.04
C THR A 596 13.02 25.66 -13.63
N GLY A 597 12.83 26.47 -12.59
CA GLY A 597 12.96 26.07 -11.18
C GLY A 597 11.61 25.79 -10.50
N THR A 598 11.64 25.46 -9.21
CA THR A 598 10.46 25.40 -8.34
C THR A 598 10.05 26.82 -7.92
N PRO A 599 8.75 27.19 -8.01
CA PRO A 599 8.28 28.50 -7.58
C PRO A 599 8.10 28.55 -6.05
N VAL A 600 8.59 29.62 -5.42
CA VAL A 600 8.39 29.89 -3.99
C VAL A 600 7.46 31.10 -3.82
N PRO A 601 6.36 30.99 -3.04
CA PRO A 601 5.38 32.05 -2.89
C PRO A 601 5.80 33.09 -1.83
N PHE A 602 5.20 34.28 -1.87
CA PHE A 602 5.32 35.29 -0.81
C PHE A 602 4.11 36.25 -0.82
N VAL A 603 3.93 37.01 0.26
CA VAL A 603 2.91 38.07 0.35
C VAL A 603 3.53 39.45 0.08
N ASP A 604 2.99 40.20 -0.88
CA ASP A 604 3.39 41.59 -1.20
C ASP A 604 2.20 42.53 -0.91
N GLY A 605 2.16 43.06 0.32
CA GLY A 605 1.05 43.89 0.80
C GLY A 605 -0.24 43.10 1.01
N THR A 606 -1.08 43.02 -0.02
CA THR A 606 -2.34 42.24 -0.04
C THR A 606 -2.40 41.23 -1.18
N ASP A 607 -1.38 41.17 -2.02
CA ASP A 607 -1.31 40.28 -3.19
C ASP A 607 -0.36 39.12 -2.91
N VAL A 608 -0.70 37.91 -3.37
CA VAL A 608 0.17 36.72 -3.27
C VAL A 608 0.94 36.55 -4.57
N GLY A 609 2.26 36.76 -4.45
CA GLY A 609 3.24 36.66 -5.51
C GLY A 609 4.09 35.40 -5.42
N TRP A 610 5.03 35.24 -6.35
CA TRP A 610 5.98 34.14 -6.38
C TRP A 610 7.30 34.53 -7.06
N ALA A 611 8.38 33.85 -6.68
CA ALA A 611 9.70 33.92 -7.30
C ALA A 611 10.13 32.54 -7.82
N ALA A 612 10.77 32.48 -8.99
CA ALA A 612 11.28 31.24 -9.56
C ALA A 612 12.47 31.49 -10.50
N LEU A 613 13.20 30.44 -10.85
CA LEU A 613 14.18 30.46 -11.94
C LEU A 613 13.48 30.31 -13.30
N ALA A 614 13.90 31.08 -14.31
CA ALA A 614 13.50 30.93 -15.70
C ALA A 614 14.75 31.01 -16.61
N GLY A 615 15.25 29.87 -17.05
CA GLY A 615 16.58 29.77 -17.66
C GLY A 615 17.66 30.01 -16.61
N ASP A 616 18.43 31.09 -16.77
CA ASP A 616 19.40 31.62 -15.81
C ASP A 616 18.90 32.88 -15.07
N GLN A 617 17.64 33.28 -15.28
CA GLN A 617 17.08 34.51 -14.69
C GLN A 617 16.22 34.20 -13.45
N LEU A 618 16.44 34.94 -12.36
CA LEU A 618 15.46 35.01 -11.26
C LEU A 618 14.32 35.93 -11.69
N VAL A 619 13.14 35.36 -11.86
CA VAL A 619 11.90 36.07 -12.22
C VAL A 619 10.93 36.10 -11.05
N VAL A 620 10.24 37.22 -10.89
CA VAL A 620 9.32 37.47 -9.78
C VAL A 620 8.01 38.08 -10.28
N SER A 621 6.87 37.57 -9.83
CA SER A 621 5.54 38.07 -10.19
C SER A 621 4.79 38.50 -8.92
N THR A 622 4.40 39.77 -8.83
CA THR A 622 3.57 40.32 -7.74
C THR A 622 2.12 40.53 -8.20
N ASP A 623 1.93 40.99 -9.44
CA ASP A 623 0.63 40.89 -10.13
C ASP A 623 0.55 39.62 -11.01
N SER A 624 -0.68 39.26 -11.42
CA SER A 624 -0.96 38.09 -12.26
C SER A 624 -0.66 38.33 -13.76
N VAL A 625 -0.08 39.46 -14.15
CA VAL A 625 0.02 39.88 -15.55
C VAL A 625 1.32 39.40 -16.19
N ARG A 626 2.49 39.67 -15.58
CA ARG A 626 3.81 39.19 -16.08
C ARG A 626 4.88 39.07 -14.99
N PRO A 627 5.65 37.97 -14.97
CA PRO A 627 6.90 37.91 -14.20
C PRO A 627 7.91 38.95 -14.70
N THR A 628 8.63 39.56 -13.77
CA THR A 628 9.70 40.52 -14.01
C THR A 628 11.04 39.88 -13.65
N PRO A 629 12.01 39.80 -14.57
CA PRO A 629 13.39 39.42 -14.24
C PRO A 629 14.01 40.46 -13.31
N VAL A 630 14.58 40.02 -12.17
CA VAL A 630 15.25 40.89 -11.19
C VAL A 630 16.76 40.64 -11.13
N ALA A 631 17.23 39.45 -11.51
CA ALA A 631 18.65 39.10 -11.59
C ALA A 631 18.91 38.03 -12.67
N ASP A 632 20.15 38.00 -13.17
CA ASP A 632 20.66 37.03 -14.16
C ASP A 632 21.78 36.17 -13.54
N GLY A 633 22.14 35.04 -14.17
CA GLY A 633 23.21 34.15 -13.73
C GLY A 633 22.89 33.32 -12.48
N VAL A 634 21.60 33.05 -12.26
CA VAL A 634 21.07 32.29 -11.12
C VAL A 634 21.05 30.79 -11.46
N THR A 635 21.39 29.96 -10.48
CA THR A 635 21.83 28.55 -10.69
C THR A 635 21.12 27.51 -9.84
N GLY A 636 20.22 27.95 -8.96
CA GLY A 636 19.38 27.10 -8.11
C GLY A 636 18.17 27.89 -7.64
N ASP A 637 17.19 27.19 -7.06
CA ASP A 637 15.91 27.78 -6.69
C ASP A 637 16.06 28.88 -5.62
N PRO A 638 15.21 29.92 -5.66
CA PRO A 638 15.21 30.97 -4.66
C PRO A 638 14.53 30.49 -3.36
N ALA A 639 14.86 31.14 -2.25
CA ALA A 639 13.99 31.21 -1.07
C ALA A 639 13.48 32.63 -0.87
N ALA A 640 12.28 32.77 -0.29
CA ALA A 640 11.62 34.06 -0.08
C ALA A 640 11.10 34.20 1.36
N THR A 641 11.09 35.43 1.87
CA THR A 641 10.39 35.79 3.12
C THR A 641 9.92 37.24 3.10
N VAL A 642 9.13 37.64 4.09
CA VAL A 642 8.57 39.01 4.21
C VAL A 642 8.93 39.59 5.57
N ALA A 643 9.59 40.75 5.60
CA ALA A 643 10.04 41.43 6.82
C ALA A 643 9.90 42.96 6.67
N ASP A 644 9.45 43.66 7.72
CA ASP A 644 9.09 45.11 7.71
C ASP A 644 8.20 45.51 6.52
N GLY A 645 7.29 44.60 6.11
CA GLY A 645 6.42 44.80 4.94
C GLY A 645 7.13 44.79 3.58
N GLN A 646 8.39 44.36 3.52
CA GLN A 646 9.18 44.20 2.30
C GLN A 646 9.37 42.71 1.97
N VAL A 647 9.28 42.35 0.69
CA VAL A 647 9.63 41.01 0.21
C VAL A 647 11.14 40.90 0.05
N HIS A 648 11.71 39.81 0.54
CA HIS A 648 13.13 39.43 0.39
C HIS A 648 13.22 38.09 -0.34
N VAL A 649 14.08 38.00 -1.35
CA VAL A 649 14.33 36.78 -2.13
C VAL A 649 15.84 36.55 -2.23
N LEU A 650 16.33 35.35 -1.94
CA LEU A 650 17.75 34.98 -1.97
C LEU A 650 17.95 33.76 -2.87
N ALA A 651 18.92 33.80 -3.78
CA ALA A 651 19.23 32.69 -4.69
C ALA A 651 20.74 32.55 -4.97
N ALA A 652 21.16 31.33 -5.34
CA ALA A 652 22.55 30.99 -5.68
C ALA A 652 22.91 31.42 -7.12
N THR A 653 24.13 31.92 -7.34
CA THR A 653 24.64 32.31 -8.67
C THR A 653 25.98 31.65 -8.98
N GLU A 654 26.38 31.61 -10.26
CA GLU A 654 27.67 31.01 -10.70
C GLU A 654 28.89 31.52 -9.92
N SER A 655 28.83 32.75 -9.41
CA SER A 655 29.92 33.42 -8.69
C SER A 655 29.62 33.73 -7.23
N GLY A 656 28.51 33.28 -6.65
CA GLY A 656 28.10 33.69 -5.31
C GLY A 656 26.61 33.54 -5.03
N HIS A 657 25.97 34.64 -4.61
CA HIS A 657 24.52 34.76 -4.44
C HIS A 657 24.00 36.11 -4.92
N VAL A 658 22.67 36.18 -5.10
CA VAL A 658 21.92 37.43 -5.25
C VAL A 658 20.79 37.50 -4.24
N HIS A 659 20.70 38.63 -3.54
CA HIS A 659 19.57 39.01 -2.71
C HIS A 659 18.78 40.10 -3.45
N ALA A 660 17.51 39.83 -3.75
CA ALA A 660 16.56 40.79 -4.27
C ALA A 660 15.59 41.24 -3.16
N GLN A 661 15.29 42.54 -3.08
CA GLN A 661 14.34 43.12 -2.15
C GLN A 661 13.30 43.95 -2.91
N HIS A 662 12.01 43.80 -2.56
CA HIS A 662 10.95 44.69 -3.02
C HIS A 662 10.82 45.90 -2.08
N GLY A 663 10.81 47.12 -2.63
CA GLY A 663 10.66 48.34 -1.84
C GLY A 663 9.89 49.45 -2.57
N PRO A 664 9.75 50.65 -1.97
CA PRO A 664 8.89 51.71 -2.50
C PRO A 664 9.23 52.24 -3.90
N ASP A 665 10.46 52.01 -4.38
CA ASP A 665 10.93 52.36 -5.72
C ASP A 665 10.96 51.13 -6.68
N GLY A 666 10.43 49.98 -6.26
CA GLY A 666 10.46 48.69 -6.97
C GLY A 666 11.53 47.73 -6.44
N TRP A 667 11.89 46.74 -7.25
CA TRP A 667 12.90 45.73 -6.93
C TRP A 667 14.33 46.30 -6.96
N GLN A 668 15.14 45.90 -5.97
CA GLN A 668 16.56 46.23 -5.84
C GLN A 668 17.36 44.95 -5.58
N THR A 669 18.61 44.87 -6.06
CA THR A 669 19.45 43.67 -5.92
C THR A 669 20.84 43.96 -5.35
N GLU A 670 21.26 43.13 -4.40
CA GLU A 670 22.63 43.02 -3.89
C GLU A 670 23.22 41.68 -4.35
N HIS A 671 24.40 41.71 -4.98
CA HIS A 671 25.18 40.50 -5.28
C HIS A 671 26.33 40.37 -4.28
N GLY A 672 26.60 39.15 -3.82
CA GLY A 672 27.69 38.86 -2.89
C GLY A 672 28.51 37.66 -3.33
N ASP A 673 29.84 37.74 -3.15
CA ASP A 673 30.82 36.74 -3.62
C ASP A 673 30.82 35.41 -2.81
N LEU A 674 29.92 35.24 -1.83
CA LEU A 674 29.79 33.99 -1.07
C LEU A 674 29.03 32.97 -1.91
N THR A 675 29.73 31.91 -2.34
CA THR A 675 29.14 30.75 -3.02
C THR A 675 28.19 30.00 -2.09
N LEU A 676 26.97 29.74 -2.55
CA LEU A 676 26.03 28.84 -1.90
C LEU A 676 26.14 27.46 -2.56
N ASN A 677 26.15 26.40 -1.77
CA ASN A 677 26.30 25.02 -2.24
C ASN A 677 25.07 24.14 -1.99
N ALA A 678 23.97 24.74 -1.55
CA ALA A 678 22.62 24.19 -1.42
C ALA A 678 21.63 25.32 -1.71
N GLN A 679 20.33 25.01 -1.80
CA GLN A 679 19.29 26.04 -1.73
C GLN A 679 19.44 26.84 -0.41
N PRO A 680 19.23 28.16 -0.42
CA PRO A 680 19.26 28.98 0.79
C PRO A 680 17.99 28.80 1.60
N SER A 681 18.08 28.96 2.93
CA SER A 681 16.90 29.00 3.81
C SER A 681 16.74 30.40 4.39
N LEU A 682 15.52 30.93 4.40
CA LEU A 682 15.26 32.35 4.65
C LEU A 682 13.99 32.53 5.49
N VAL A 683 14.14 33.10 6.68
CA VAL A 683 13.05 33.26 7.67
C VAL A 683 12.98 34.70 8.20
N THR A 684 11.85 35.08 8.79
CA THR A 684 11.68 36.40 9.44
C THR A 684 11.75 36.27 10.96
N ALA A 685 12.83 36.77 11.55
CA ALA A 685 13.02 36.86 12.99
C ALA A 685 12.54 38.24 13.48
N GLY A 686 11.30 38.31 13.96
CA GLY A 686 10.65 39.56 14.35
C GLY A 686 10.46 40.50 13.15
N GLU A 687 11.21 41.60 13.11
CA GLU A 687 11.21 42.56 11.98
C GLU A 687 12.41 42.33 11.02
N GLN A 688 13.17 41.24 11.15
CA GLN A 688 14.45 41.04 10.45
C GLN A 688 14.48 39.79 9.56
N PRO A 689 14.80 39.89 8.26
CA PRO A 689 14.97 38.73 7.39
C PRO A 689 16.36 38.10 7.64
N VAL A 690 16.38 36.84 8.06
CA VAL A 690 17.60 36.08 8.39
C VAL A 690 17.75 34.94 7.40
N ALA A 691 18.84 35.00 6.62
CA ALA A 691 19.28 33.89 5.79
C ALA A 691 20.17 32.95 6.59
N VAL A 692 20.01 31.64 6.38
CA VAL A 692 20.93 30.59 6.80
C VAL A 692 21.24 29.74 5.57
N VAL A 693 22.53 29.54 5.28
CA VAL A 693 22.99 28.96 4.00
C VAL A 693 24.16 28.00 4.20
N ARG A 694 24.28 27.00 3.31
CA ARG A 694 25.48 26.16 3.21
C ARG A 694 26.51 26.76 2.24
N SER A 695 27.72 27.05 2.71
CA SER A 695 28.86 27.47 1.90
C SER A 695 30.04 26.53 2.12
N GLY A 696 30.39 25.76 1.09
CA GLY A 696 31.26 24.59 1.23
C GLY A 696 30.67 23.60 2.23
N GLU A 697 31.40 23.34 3.31
CA GLU A 697 31.00 22.52 4.46
C GLU A 697 30.52 23.38 5.65
N GLN A 698 30.40 24.71 5.53
CA GLN A 698 29.98 25.60 6.62
C GLN A 698 28.49 25.95 6.53
N ILE A 699 27.79 26.00 7.67
CA ILE A 699 26.53 26.74 7.80
C ILE A 699 26.84 28.17 8.23
N LEU A 700 26.35 29.15 7.48
CA LEU A 700 26.54 30.58 7.72
C LEU A 700 25.19 31.30 7.83
N SER A 701 25.11 32.32 8.67
CA SER A 701 23.91 33.15 8.89
C SER A 701 24.18 34.62 8.58
N ARG A 702 23.21 35.33 7.99
CA ARG A 702 23.25 36.78 7.79
C ARG A 702 21.84 37.38 7.85
N THR A 703 21.68 38.46 8.61
CA THR A 703 20.52 39.34 8.49
C THR A 703 20.64 40.14 7.20
N LEU A 704 19.70 40.00 6.27
CA LEU A 704 19.81 40.58 4.91
C LEU A 704 19.58 42.10 4.85
N VAL A 705 19.16 42.72 5.95
CA VAL A 705 19.00 44.17 6.06
C VAL A 705 20.21 44.79 6.78
N GLY A 706 20.83 45.78 6.12
CA GLY A 706 21.94 46.55 6.68
C GLY A 706 23.32 45.91 6.50
N ALA A 707 24.32 46.47 7.18
CA ALA A 707 25.72 46.08 7.04
C ALA A 707 26.12 44.91 7.97
N ALA A 708 25.29 43.86 8.01
CA ALA A 708 25.62 42.62 8.71
C ALA A 708 26.57 41.77 7.84
N GLU A 709 27.66 41.31 8.43
CA GLU A 709 28.56 40.31 7.85
C GLU A 709 27.96 38.89 8.00
N TRP A 710 28.49 37.92 7.26
CA TRP A 710 28.15 36.51 7.46
C TRP A 710 28.79 35.97 8.76
N GLU A 711 27.95 35.44 9.65
CA GLU A 711 28.31 34.81 10.91
C GLU A 711 28.39 33.30 10.73
N GLN A 712 29.41 32.62 11.27
CA GLN A 712 29.49 31.16 11.20
C GLN A 712 28.58 30.54 12.27
N VAL A 713 27.69 29.64 11.83
CA VAL A 713 26.82 28.85 12.70
C VAL A 713 27.49 27.51 13.05
N ALA A 714 27.99 26.81 12.03
CA ALA A 714 28.56 25.46 12.15
C ALA A 714 29.58 25.14 11.05
N ASP A 715 30.15 23.93 11.07
CA ASP A 715 30.98 23.38 10.00
C ASP A 715 30.63 21.89 9.72
N SER A 716 31.38 21.27 8.81
CA SER A 716 31.28 19.86 8.42
C SER A 716 29.87 19.42 7.93
N ALA A 717 29.10 20.37 7.39
CA ALA A 717 27.68 20.24 7.05
C ALA A 717 27.41 19.72 5.62
N ARG A 718 26.24 19.10 5.45
CA ARG A 718 25.65 18.56 4.22
C ARG A 718 24.15 18.87 4.16
N GLY A 719 23.52 18.57 3.03
CA GLY A 719 22.11 18.85 2.78
C GLY A 719 21.76 20.34 2.67
N ILE A 720 20.49 20.62 2.52
CA ILE A 720 19.86 21.92 2.77
C ILE A 720 19.66 22.04 4.30
N PRO A 721 19.95 23.19 4.94
CA PRO A 721 19.63 23.40 6.35
C PRO A 721 18.15 23.81 6.48
N SER A 722 17.32 23.05 7.19
CA SER A 722 15.98 23.53 7.55
C SER A 722 16.06 24.53 8.70
N VAL A 723 15.18 25.53 8.70
CA VAL A 723 15.24 26.70 9.60
C VAL A 723 13.84 27.09 10.05
N THR A 724 13.70 27.42 11.33
CA THR A 724 12.47 28.00 11.89
C THR A 724 12.79 29.07 12.94
N VAL A 725 11.76 29.73 13.47
CA VAL A 725 11.84 30.87 14.40
C VAL A 725 10.88 30.63 15.57
N ASP A 726 11.33 30.87 16.80
CA ASP A 726 10.49 30.75 18.00
C ASP A 726 9.59 31.98 18.25
N ALA A 727 8.77 31.92 19.30
CA ALA A 727 7.86 33.01 19.67
C ALA A 727 8.54 34.29 20.21
N ASP A 728 9.81 34.22 20.63
CA ASP A 728 10.64 35.35 21.10
C ASP A 728 11.53 35.94 19.97
N GLY A 729 11.60 35.29 18.81
CA GLY A 729 12.44 35.66 17.66
C GLY A 729 13.84 35.01 17.64
N GLY A 730 14.07 33.98 18.45
CA GLY A 730 15.21 33.08 18.33
C GLY A 730 15.17 32.31 17.00
N VAL A 731 16.35 32.02 16.43
CA VAL A 731 16.46 31.33 15.13
C VAL A 731 17.06 29.94 15.35
N HIS A 732 16.38 28.93 14.82
CA HIS A 732 16.71 27.53 15.02
C HIS A 732 16.96 26.87 13.66
N ALA A 733 17.95 26.01 13.57
CA ALA A 733 18.28 25.29 12.35
C ALA A 733 18.64 23.83 12.64
N ALA A 734 18.18 22.94 11.77
CA ALA A 734 18.60 21.55 11.71
C ALA A 734 19.36 21.31 10.40
N TYR A 735 20.46 20.58 10.45
CA TYR A 735 21.27 20.28 9.28
C TYR A 735 22.00 18.95 9.45
N ARG A 736 22.36 18.32 8.33
CA ARG A 736 23.15 17.09 8.33
C ARG A 736 24.61 17.41 8.49
N HIS A 737 25.30 16.58 9.23
CA HIS A 737 26.73 16.62 9.44
C HIS A 737 27.41 15.42 8.75
N SER A 738 28.72 15.51 8.52
CA SER A 738 29.47 14.66 7.58
C SER A 738 29.46 13.14 7.84
N GLY A 739 28.98 12.68 9.01
CA GLY A 739 28.90 11.27 9.43
C GLY A 739 27.50 10.67 9.51
N ASN A 740 26.51 11.16 8.74
CA ASN A 740 25.07 10.87 8.91
C ASN A 740 24.51 11.29 10.28
N GLU A 741 25.19 12.23 10.93
CA GLU A 741 24.70 12.88 12.14
C GLU A 741 23.73 14.01 11.76
N VAL A 742 22.71 14.26 12.58
CA VAL A 742 21.89 15.48 12.51
C VAL A 742 22.23 16.38 13.69
N TRP A 743 22.54 17.63 13.37
CA TRP A 743 22.96 18.64 14.33
C TRP A 743 21.91 19.74 14.42
N TYR A 744 21.73 20.22 15.65
CA TYR A 744 20.90 21.35 16.00
C TYR A 744 21.78 22.59 16.14
N ALA A 745 21.28 23.74 15.70
CA ALA A 745 21.86 25.04 15.97
C ALA A 745 20.78 26.05 16.35
N HIS A 746 21.07 26.89 17.35
CA HIS A 746 20.15 27.90 17.87
C HIS A 746 20.88 29.22 18.14
N ARG A 747 20.22 30.34 17.83
CA ARG A 747 20.72 31.71 18.00
C ARG A 747 20.08 32.41 19.19
N GLY A 748 20.59 32.11 20.38
CA GLY A 748 20.21 32.79 21.63
C GLY A 748 20.86 34.17 21.81
N THR A 749 20.65 34.77 22.99
CA THR A 749 21.12 36.13 23.33
C THR A 749 22.64 36.32 23.31
N ASP A 750 23.41 35.25 23.48
CA ASP A 750 24.88 35.27 23.49
C ASP A 750 25.51 34.88 22.12
N GLY A 751 24.68 34.63 21.09
CA GLY A 751 25.10 34.24 19.74
C GLY A 751 24.62 32.84 19.35
N TRP A 752 25.23 32.26 18.32
CA TRP A 752 24.94 30.88 17.90
C TRP A 752 25.61 29.84 18.80
N SER A 753 24.86 28.80 19.14
CA SER A 753 25.33 27.53 19.68
C SER A 753 24.89 26.39 18.76
N ALA A 754 25.74 25.38 18.57
CA ALA A 754 25.41 24.19 17.80
C ALA A 754 25.86 22.91 18.52
N GLU A 755 25.06 21.85 18.44
CA GLU A 755 25.28 20.57 19.10
C GLU A 755 24.74 19.39 18.29
N LEU A 756 25.19 18.19 18.63
CA LEU A 756 24.77 16.94 18.02
C LEU A 756 23.44 16.48 18.64
N ALA A 757 22.38 16.44 17.84
CA ALA A 757 21.07 15.97 18.27
C ALA A 757 20.95 14.44 18.13
N TRP A 758 21.23 13.89 16.94
CA TRP A 758 21.07 12.46 16.69
C TRP A 758 21.99 11.92 15.58
N TYR A 759 21.93 10.61 15.35
CA TYR A 759 22.71 9.86 14.38
C TYR A 759 21.79 9.25 13.29
N ASP A 760 22.38 8.63 12.27
CA ASP A 760 21.71 7.81 11.25
C ASP A 760 20.86 8.53 10.18
N PHE A 761 20.85 9.87 10.08
CA PHE A 761 20.01 10.62 9.12
C PHE A 761 20.58 10.65 7.68
N VAL A 762 19.79 10.21 6.70
CA VAL A 762 20.15 10.11 5.28
C VAL A 762 19.38 11.05 4.33
N ALA A 763 18.19 11.52 4.71
CA ALA A 763 17.53 12.66 4.09
C ALA A 763 17.87 13.96 4.84
N ASP A 764 17.54 15.10 4.23
CA ASP A 764 17.71 16.41 4.85
C ASP A 764 16.59 16.64 5.89
N PRO A 765 16.90 17.25 7.06
CA PRO A 765 15.97 17.26 8.18
C PRO A 765 14.97 18.41 8.12
N ALA A 766 13.78 18.23 8.68
CA ALA A 766 12.86 19.31 9.02
C ALA A 766 13.00 19.72 10.48
N ILE A 767 12.58 20.94 10.83
CA ILE A 767 12.58 21.44 12.22
C ILE A 767 11.36 22.32 12.52
N ALA A 768 10.69 22.03 13.64
CA ALA A 768 9.75 22.93 14.31
C ALA A 768 10.26 23.29 15.71
N VAL A 769 9.69 24.32 16.33
CA VAL A 769 10.00 24.72 17.71
C VAL A 769 8.68 24.99 18.42
N GLN A 770 8.45 24.28 19.53
CA GLN A 770 7.24 24.35 20.34
C GLN A 770 7.17 25.68 21.13
N SER A 771 5.99 26.00 21.65
CA SER A 771 5.69 27.29 22.31
C SER A 771 6.48 27.56 23.61
N ASP A 772 7.13 26.55 24.17
CA ASP A 772 8.07 26.65 25.29
C ASP A 772 9.54 26.84 24.87
N GLY A 773 9.82 26.79 23.55
CA GLY A 773 11.15 26.87 22.96
C GLY A 773 11.81 25.52 22.69
N ALA A 774 11.14 24.38 22.91
CA ALA A 774 11.69 23.07 22.64
C ALA A 774 11.82 22.80 21.12
N PRO A 775 13.02 22.52 20.59
CA PRO A 775 13.23 22.17 19.20
C PRO A 775 12.86 20.71 18.92
N LEU A 776 12.25 20.49 17.76
CA LEU A 776 11.84 19.18 17.30
C LEU A 776 12.32 18.95 15.87
N ILE A 777 13.10 17.89 15.66
CA ILE A 777 13.81 17.63 14.40
C ILE A 777 13.34 16.29 13.81
N MET A 778 12.98 16.30 12.53
CA MET A 778 12.58 15.10 11.79
C MET A 778 13.50 14.79 10.62
N GLY A 779 13.57 13.53 10.20
CA GLY A 779 14.23 13.13 8.96
C GLY A 779 14.28 11.61 8.75
N GLN A 780 14.55 11.20 7.51
CA GLN A 780 14.70 9.78 7.15
C GLN A 780 16.03 9.21 7.65
N ASN A 781 16.02 8.00 8.23
CA ASN A 781 17.24 7.27 8.66
C ASN A 781 17.81 6.33 7.58
N ASP A 782 18.97 5.73 7.83
CA ASP A 782 19.71 4.87 6.86
C ASP A 782 18.98 3.59 6.39
N ARG A 783 17.80 3.31 6.94
CA ARG A 783 16.93 2.16 6.64
C ARG A 783 15.54 2.58 6.13
N GLY A 784 15.34 3.87 5.81
CA GLY A 784 14.09 4.40 5.27
C GLY A 784 13.03 4.78 6.30
N PHE A 785 13.32 4.74 7.60
CA PHE A 785 12.34 5.14 8.62
C PHE A 785 12.32 6.66 8.75
N LEU A 786 11.14 7.27 8.84
CA LEU A 786 11.01 8.61 9.40
C LEU A 786 11.30 8.52 10.90
N ALA A 787 12.33 9.24 11.33
CA ALA A 787 12.66 9.43 12.72
C ALA A 787 12.36 10.88 13.17
N THR A 788 12.09 11.04 14.46
CA THR A 788 12.00 12.35 15.13
C THR A 788 12.92 12.39 16.34
N VAL A 789 13.37 13.58 16.73
CA VAL A 789 14.37 13.84 17.77
C VAL A 789 14.05 15.14 18.51
N GLN A 790 14.11 15.12 19.85
CA GLN A 790 13.96 16.29 20.72
C GLN A 790 14.96 16.24 21.89
N PRO A 791 15.24 17.37 22.58
CA PRO A 791 15.88 17.33 23.90
C PRO A 791 15.02 16.54 24.90
N ASN A 792 15.64 16.01 25.95
CA ASN A 792 14.90 15.33 27.00
C ASN A 792 14.14 16.38 27.87
N PRO A 793 12.80 16.34 27.95
CA PRO A 793 12.01 17.34 28.67
C PRO A 793 12.17 17.28 30.20
N ASP A 794 12.53 16.12 30.76
CA ASP A 794 12.73 15.94 32.21
C ASP A 794 14.15 16.28 32.69
N ASP A 795 15.16 16.20 31.80
CA ASP A 795 16.57 16.41 32.15
C ASP A 795 17.37 16.98 30.96
N ALA A 796 17.59 18.29 30.96
CA ALA A 796 18.35 18.99 29.92
C ALA A 796 19.87 18.69 29.92
N ASP A 797 20.42 17.99 30.94
CA ASP A 797 21.80 17.47 30.92
C ASP A 797 21.87 16.03 30.34
N ALA A 798 20.72 15.41 30.00
CA ALA A 798 20.64 14.05 29.43
C ALA A 798 20.74 14.05 27.89
N PRO A 799 21.01 12.88 27.26
CA PRO A 799 20.98 12.75 25.80
C PRO A 799 19.60 13.09 25.21
N TRP A 800 19.60 13.61 23.99
CA TRP A 800 18.40 13.81 23.18
C TRP A 800 17.61 12.49 23.03
N GLN A 801 16.29 12.61 23.06
CA GLN A 801 15.34 11.51 22.87
C GLN A 801 14.94 11.43 21.40
N TRP A 802 14.49 10.25 20.95
CA TRP A 802 14.16 9.99 19.56
C TRP A 802 13.05 8.94 19.42
N ALA A 803 12.43 8.90 18.25
CA ALA A 803 11.48 7.87 17.85
C ALA A 803 11.70 7.44 16.40
N HIS A 804 11.22 6.24 16.04
CA HIS A 804 10.73 5.98 14.69
C HIS A 804 9.22 6.30 14.66
N LEU A 805 8.74 6.86 13.54
CA LEU A 805 7.34 7.23 13.35
C LEU A 805 6.67 6.42 12.23
N ALA A 806 7.42 6.16 11.16
CA ALA A 806 6.95 5.41 9.99
C ALA A 806 8.14 4.69 9.32
N GLU A 807 7.93 3.48 8.81
CA GLU A 807 8.84 2.83 7.86
C GLU A 807 8.66 3.36 6.43
N SER A 808 9.56 2.99 5.53
CA SER A 808 9.42 3.17 4.08
C SER A 808 9.16 4.61 3.59
N THR A 809 9.62 5.64 4.31
CA THR A 809 9.45 7.04 3.93
C THR A 809 10.53 7.52 2.96
N THR A 810 10.30 8.64 2.25
CA THR A 810 11.22 9.24 1.28
C THR A 810 11.17 10.77 1.32
N GLY A 811 12.25 11.42 0.86
CA GLY A 811 12.37 12.88 0.82
C GLY A 811 12.51 13.54 2.20
N THR A 812 12.44 14.87 2.22
CA THR A 812 12.30 15.67 3.44
C THR A 812 10.82 15.68 3.86
N PRO A 813 10.50 15.40 5.13
CA PRO A 813 9.13 15.55 5.64
C PRO A 813 8.76 17.03 5.80
N ALA A 814 7.53 17.41 5.47
CA ALA A 814 6.99 18.69 5.94
C ALA A 814 6.51 18.56 7.40
N LEU A 815 6.68 19.62 8.18
CA LEU A 815 6.46 19.63 9.63
C LEU A 815 5.89 21.00 10.05
N THR A 816 4.82 20.99 10.83
CA THR A 816 4.21 22.16 11.48
C THR A 816 3.73 21.78 12.89
N LEU A 817 3.18 22.73 13.63
CA LEU A 817 2.47 22.50 14.89
C LEU A 817 0.96 22.72 14.69
N ASP A 818 0.12 22.03 15.46
CA ASP A 818 -1.31 22.30 15.58
C ASP A 818 -1.61 23.39 16.63
N ALA A 819 -2.89 23.73 16.81
CA ALA A 819 -3.34 24.73 17.79
C ALA A 819 -3.16 24.30 19.26
N GLN A 820 -2.63 23.10 19.51
CA GLN A 820 -2.36 22.51 20.81
C GLN A 820 -0.85 22.29 21.02
N ASP A 821 -0.02 22.94 20.18
CA ASP A 821 1.45 22.89 20.22
C ASP A 821 2.03 21.49 19.98
N ARG A 822 1.24 20.62 19.32
CA ARG A 822 1.65 19.25 18.96
C ARG A 822 2.13 19.21 17.52
N PRO A 823 3.20 18.46 17.20
CA PRO A 823 3.73 18.38 15.85
C PRO A 823 2.84 17.56 14.91
N ILE A 824 2.51 18.18 13.78
CA ILE A 824 1.85 17.59 12.62
C ILE A 824 2.88 17.45 11.52
N TYR A 825 3.08 16.23 11.02
CA TYR A 825 4.01 15.97 9.93
C TYR A 825 3.32 15.38 8.70
N ALA A 826 4.04 15.46 7.60
CA ALA A 826 3.67 15.03 6.27
C ALA A 826 4.89 14.43 5.59
N VAL A 827 4.78 13.22 5.06
CA VAL A 827 5.91 12.56 4.39
C VAL A 827 5.41 11.63 3.29
N THR A 828 6.19 11.53 2.22
CA THR A 828 5.95 10.66 1.07
C THR A 828 6.55 9.28 1.35
N THR A 829 5.92 8.20 0.90
CA THR A 829 6.40 6.83 1.11
C THR A 829 6.88 6.18 -0.19
N SER A 830 7.81 5.23 -0.06
CA SER A 830 8.34 4.39 -1.15
C SER A 830 7.51 3.13 -1.40
N TYR A 831 6.61 2.82 -0.47
CA TYR A 831 5.59 1.79 -0.54
C TYR A 831 4.28 2.43 -0.05
N GLY A 832 3.15 2.08 -0.65
CA GLY A 832 1.84 2.68 -0.36
C GLY A 832 1.22 2.32 0.99
N ASP A 833 1.98 1.91 2.02
CA ASP A 833 1.43 1.63 3.35
C ASP A 833 2.43 1.74 4.52
N LEU A 834 1.87 1.87 5.73
CA LEU A 834 2.55 2.05 7.03
C LEU A 834 2.82 0.70 7.73
N GLN A 835 4.03 0.15 7.60
CA GLN A 835 4.39 -1.12 8.26
C GLN A 835 5.24 -1.01 9.54
N THR A 836 5.09 0.05 10.36
CA THR A 836 5.51 0.03 11.77
C THR A 836 4.44 0.40 12.78
N GLY A 837 4.05 -0.60 13.60
CA GLY A 837 4.09 -0.53 15.07
C GLY A 837 3.17 0.44 15.81
N THR A 838 2.47 1.34 15.12
CA THR A 838 1.73 2.46 15.74
C THR A 838 0.34 2.59 15.10
N ARG A 839 -0.64 1.85 15.62
CA ARG A 839 -2.04 1.94 15.16
C ARG A 839 -2.76 3.13 15.81
N TRP A 840 -3.27 4.03 14.98
CA TRP A 840 -4.19 5.11 15.35
C TRP A 840 -5.44 5.04 14.46
N GLY A 841 -6.62 5.32 15.02
CA GLY A 841 -7.86 5.48 14.26
C GLY A 841 -8.64 4.21 13.89
N SER A 842 -9.85 4.42 13.37
CA SER A 842 -10.75 3.42 12.80
C SER A 842 -10.73 3.51 11.26
N ILE A 843 -10.76 2.34 10.60
CA ILE A 843 -10.35 2.17 9.19
C ILE A 843 -11.39 2.66 8.15
N SER A 844 -12.59 3.06 8.57
CA SER A 844 -13.74 3.31 7.67
C SER A 844 -13.82 4.70 7.02
N GLU A 845 -12.96 5.66 7.38
CA GLU A 845 -13.11 7.08 6.97
C GLU A 845 -11.82 7.73 6.43
N TRP A 846 -10.75 6.95 6.21
CA TRP A 846 -9.44 7.50 5.82
C TRP A 846 -9.18 7.22 4.34
N GLY A 847 -9.08 8.28 3.53
CA GLY A 847 -8.39 8.21 2.25
C GLY A 847 -6.95 7.74 2.49
N ARG A 848 -6.46 6.85 1.63
CA ARG A 848 -5.14 6.23 1.80
C ARG A 848 -4.01 7.21 1.42
N ASP A 849 -2.78 6.70 1.43
CA ASP A 849 -1.65 7.25 0.64
C ASP A 849 -1.02 8.57 1.12
N PHE A 850 -1.37 9.05 2.33
CA PHE A 850 -0.64 10.16 2.96
C PHE A 850 -0.62 10.05 4.48
N ILE A 851 0.56 10.23 5.09
CA ILE A 851 0.71 10.25 6.56
C ILE A 851 0.57 11.70 7.06
N VAL A 852 -0.64 12.14 7.44
CA VAL A 852 -0.79 13.35 8.29
C VAL A 852 -0.71 12.97 9.77
N GLY A 853 0.51 12.77 10.26
CA GLY A 853 0.72 12.23 11.60
C GLY A 853 0.81 13.31 12.68
N THR A 854 0.09 13.14 13.79
CA THR A 854 0.49 13.72 15.08
C THR A 854 1.59 12.85 15.69
N ILE A 855 2.71 13.42 16.17
CA ILE A 855 3.62 12.64 17.02
C ILE A 855 2.97 12.40 18.39
N GLN A 856 3.11 11.17 18.89
CA GLN A 856 3.21 10.91 20.32
C GLN A 856 4.59 10.28 20.58
N TYR A 857 5.30 10.74 21.61
CA TYR A 857 6.68 10.30 21.84
C TYR A 857 6.74 8.89 22.45
N PRO A 858 7.76 8.08 22.14
CA PRO A 858 8.00 6.78 22.77
C PRO A 858 8.60 6.95 24.17
N GLY A 859 7.80 7.55 25.06
CA GLY A 859 8.01 7.64 26.50
C GLY A 859 6.73 7.40 27.31
N ASP A 860 5.56 7.53 26.68
CA ASP A 860 4.24 7.49 27.34
C ASP A 860 3.54 6.12 27.30
N ASP A 861 4.21 5.06 26.86
CA ASP A 861 3.77 3.69 27.13
C ASP A 861 3.92 3.38 28.62
N LEU A 862 2.93 3.84 29.39
CA LEU A 862 2.71 3.53 30.81
C LEU A 862 2.30 2.06 30.97
N VAL A 863 3.25 1.17 30.66
CA VAL A 863 3.12 -0.29 30.78
C VAL A 863 2.70 -0.62 32.22
N PRO A 864 1.72 -1.53 32.44
CA PRO A 864 1.18 -1.80 33.77
C PRO A 864 2.20 -2.22 34.83
N GLU A 865 3.43 -2.59 34.46
CA GLU A 865 4.53 -2.83 35.41
C GLU A 865 5.09 -1.55 36.06
N GLU A 866 5.14 -0.42 35.36
CA GLU A 866 5.69 0.85 35.89
C GLU A 866 4.86 1.44 37.04
N LEU A 867 3.56 1.15 37.05
CA LEU A 867 2.63 1.59 38.09
C LEU A 867 2.78 0.67 39.31
N ASP A 868 3.95 0.64 39.95
CA ASP A 868 4.32 -0.35 40.98
C ASP A 868 3.42 -0.32 42.25
N ARG A 869 2.64 0.75 42.43
CA ARG A 869 1.92 1.06 43.65
C ARG A 869 0.45 0.67 43.60
N THR A 870 0.15 -0.56 44.03
CA THR A 870 -1.23 -1.01 44.29
C THR A 870 -1.94 -0.06 45.29
N ARG A 871 -3.09 0.48 44.88
CA ARG A 871 -4.01 1.28 45.71
C ARG A 871 -5.15 0.43 46.26
N PHE A 872 -5.69 -0.44 45.42
CA PHE A 872 -6.72 -1.42 45.74
C PHE A 872 -6.34 -2.74 45.07
N GLN A 873 -6.62 -3.85 45.75
CA GLN A 873 -6.52 -5.19 45.19
C GLN A 873 -7.51 -6.09 45.93
N ASP A 874 -8.38 -6.73 45.16
CA ASP A 874 -9.12 -7.92 45.57
C ASP A 874 -8.56 -9.15 44.86
N ARG A 875 -8.62 -10.30 45.53
CA ARG A 875 -8.26 -11.62 44.99
C ARG A 875 -9.29 -12.70 45.35
N PHE A 876 -10.49 -12.27 45.76
CA PHE A 876 -11.68 -13.09 46.00
C PHE A 876 -11.50 -14.33 46.92
N GLY A 877 -10.39 -14.41 47.67
CA GLY A 877 -10.08 -15.48 48.62
C GLY A 877 -10.94 -15.43 49.91
N GLN A 878 -11.84 -14.47 49.99
CA GLN A 878 -12.99 -14.38 50.88
C GLN A 878 -14.15 -13.80 50.05
N ASP A 879 -15.38 -14.11 50.43
CA ASP A 879 -16.59 -13.58 49.76
C ASP A 879 -16.69 -12.06 49.94
N SER A 880 -16.40 -11.34 48.87
CA SER A 880 -16.46 -9.87 48.73
C SER A 880 -17.50 -9.41 47.69
N ALA A 881 -18.29 -10.32 47.10
CA ALA A 881 -19.26 -9.97 46.05
C ALA A 881 -20.23 -8.86 46.48
N GLY A 882 -20.64 -8.86 47.75
CA GLY A 882 -21.50 -7.83 48.34
C GLY A 882 -20.81 -6.51 48.72
N GLU A 883 -19.55 -6.29 48.32
CA GLU A 883 -18.85 -5.00 48.43
C GLU A 883 -18.76 -4.23 47.09
N TYR A 884 -19.24 -4.82 45.98
CA TYR A 884 -19.33 -4.18 44.66
C TYR A 884 -20.77 -3.71 44.39
N ASP A 885 -20.91 -2.55 43.74
CA ASP A 885 -22.21 -2.07 43.27
C ASP A 885 -22.47 -2.58 41.83
N LEU A 886 -23.69 -3.05 41.57
CA LEU A 886 -24.12 -3.63 40.29
C LEU A 886 -24.89 -2.60 39.46
N LEU A 887 -24.33 -2.22 38.32
CA LEU A 887 -24.97 -1.34 37.34
C LEU A 887 -25.83 -2.15 36.36
N THR A 888 -26.94 -1.57 35.90
CA THR A 888 -27.87 -2.20 34.94
C THR A 888 -27.66 -1.58 33.56
N MET A 889 -26.86 -2.25 32.72
CA MET A 889 -26.35 -1.66 31.48
C MET A 889 -27.32 -1.69 30.28
N SER A 890 -28.45 -2.39 30.41
CA SER A 890 -29.44 -2.54 29.33
C SER A 890 -30.83 -2.85 29.87
N ASP A 891 -31.86 -2.32 29.22
CA ASP A 891 -33.28 -2.66 29.46
C ASP A 891 -33.66 -4.04 28.83
N SER A 892 -32.78 -4.63 28.01
CA SER A 892 -33.05 -5.88 27.26
C SER A 892 -32.29 -7.12 27.74
N GLU A 893 -31.32 -6.96 28.64
CA GLU A 893 -30.46 -8.03 29.17
C GLU A 893 -30.47 -7.98 30.70
N GLU A 894 -30.47 -9.12 31.40
CA GLU A 894 -30.59 -9.09 32.87
C GLU A 894 -29.24 -8.81 33.54
N ALA A 895 -29.21 -7.82 34.45
CA ALA A 895 -28.06 -7.57 35.32
C ALA A 895 -28.04 -8.62 36.45
N VAL A 896 -27.31 -9.71 36.23
CA VAL A 896 -27.19 -10.84 37.17
C VAL A 896 -26.15 -10.53 38.26
N PRO A 897 -26.48 -10.64 39.56
CA PRO A 897 -25.52 -10.42 40.64
C PRO A 897 -24.32 -11.37 40.61
N PRO A 898 -23.12 -10.92 41.01
CA PRO A 898 -21.94 -11.76 41.08
C PRO A 898 -21.93 -12.69 42.31
N GLU A 899 -21.23 -13.81 42.20
CA GLU A 899 -20.86 -14.68 43.31
C GLU A 899 -19.34 -14.84 43.40
N VAL A 900 -18.80 -15.01 44.61
CA VAL A 900 -17.40 -15.42 44.82
C VAL A 900 -17.33 -16.93 45.04
N VAL A 901 -16.73 -17.66 44.11
CA VAL A 901 -16.68 -19.13 44.08
C VAL A 901 -15.25 -19.62 43.96
N GLU A 902 -14.84 -20.48 44.89
CA GLU A 902 -13.50 -21.11 45.02
C GLU A 902 -12.26 -20.16 44.98
N GLY A 903 -12.46 -18.84 45.07
CA GLY A 903 -11.41 -17.83 45.00
C GLY A 903 -11.53 -16.88 43.80
N ARG A 904 -12.66 -16.88 43.09
CA ARG A 904 -12.89 -16.13 41.85
C ARG A 904 -14.19 -15.34 41.94
N LEU A 905 -14.21 -14.12 41.40
CA LEU A 905 -15.45 -13.39 41.15
C LEU A 905 -16.04 -13.87 39.84
N GLN A 906 -17.29 -14.32 39.85
CA GLN A 906 -17.96 -14.82 38.66
C GLN A 906 -19.42 -14.37 38.54
N VAL A 907 -19.89 -14.27 37.30
CA VAL A 907 -21.32 -14.14 36.96
C VAL A 907 -21.70 -15.38 36.14
N SER A 908 -22.91 -15.91 36.35
CA SER A 908 -23.38 -17.12 35.66
C SER A 908 -24.88 -17.04 35.38
N GLY A 909 -25.29 -17.31 34.14
CA GLY A 909 -26.69 -17.13 33.73
C GLY A 909 -26.95 -17.39 32.24
N GLU A 910 -28.06 -16.83 31.75
CA GLU A 910 -28.47 -16.81 30.34
C GLU A 910 -28.80 -15.35 29.97
N ASN A 911 -28.31 -14.87 28.82
CA ASN A 911 -28.55 -13.52 28.26
C ASN A 911 -28.42 -12.37 29.28
N TYR A 912 -27.25 -12.29 29.92
CA TYR A 912 -26.96 -11.31 30.97
C TYR A 912 -25.94 -10.26 30.54
N TYR A 913 -26.05 -9.05 31.08
CA TYR A 913 -24.99 -8.03 31.07
C TYR A 913 -24.90 -7.38 32.47
N SER A 914 -23.85 -7.73 33.20
CA SER A 914 -23.57 -7.23 34.55
C SER A 914 -22.30 -6.39 34.53
N MET A 915 -22.38 -5.12 34.94
CA MET A 915 -21.21 -4.27 35.18
C MET A 915 -21.09 -3.98 36.67
N LEU A 916 -19.89 -4.07 37.22
CA LEU A 916 -19.60 -4.00 38.65
C LEU A 916 -18.57 -2.89 38.92
N THR A 917 -18.89 -1.97 39.82
CA THR A 917 -17.94 -0.96 40.31
C THR A 917 -17.36 -1.35 41.67
N ALA A 918 -16.04 -1.22 41.82
CA ALA A 918 -15.33 -1.49 43.06
C ALA A 918 -15.55 -0.33 44.07
N PRO A 919 -15.57 -0.58 45.39
CA PRO A 919 -15.89 0.43 46.41
C PRO A 919 -14.82 1.52 46.64
N GLN A 920 -13.83 1.63 45.74
CA GLN A 920 -12.71 2.57 45.80
C GLN A 920 -12.80 3.58 44.65
N THR A 921 -13.00 4.86 44.94
CA THR A 921 -12.92 5.93 43.93
C THR A 921 -11.50 6.09 43.37
N LEU A 922 -11.36 6.65 42.17
CA LEU A 922 -10.06 6.95 41.58
C LEU A 922 -9.32 8.10 42.31
N PRO A 923 -7.97 8.14 42.29
CA PRO A 923 -7.20 9.30 42.71
C PRO A 923 -7.39 10.47 41.75
N GLY A 924 -7.54 11.68 42.28
CA GLY A 924 -7.79 12.89 41.47
C GLY A 924 -6.62 13.41 40.62
N GLU A 925 -5.42 12.81 40.69
CA GLU A 925 -4.25 13.23 39.91
C GLU A 925 -3.31 12.04 39.61
N GLY A 926 -2.51 12.17 38.55
CA GLY A 926 -1.49 11.19 38.13
C GLY A 926 -2.02 9.97 37.35
N ASP A 927 -1.10 9.13 36.88
CA ASP A 927 -1.40 7.93 36.09
C ASP A 927 -1.92 6.78 36.95
N LEU A 928 -2.84 5.99 36.39
CA LEU A 928 -3.38 4.81 37.04
C LEU A 928 -3.68 3.68 36.06
N THR A 929 -3.74 2.45 36.54
CA THR A 929 -4.12 1.28 35.73
C THR A 929 -4.99 0.32 36.54
N VAL A 930 -6.05 -0.19 35.92
CA VAL A 930 -6.89 -1.27 36.46
C VAL A 930 -6.47 -2.57 35.81
N VAL A 931 -6.24 -3.61 36.61
CA VAL A 931 -5.69 -4.89 36.16
C VAL A 931 -6.56 -6.05 36.63
N ALA A 932 -6.97 -6.93 35.73
CA ALA A 932 -7.65 -8.18 36.04
C ALA A 932 -6.87 -9.40 35.50
N ASP A 933 -6.91 -10.50 36.25
CA ASP A 933 -6.34 -11.79 35.87
C ASP A 933 -7.50 -12.71 35.43
N ILE A 934 -7.39 -13.31 34.24
CA ILE A 934 -8.49 -14.03 33.57
C ILE A 934 -8.39 -15.53 33.89
N GLU A 935 -9.47 -16.12 34.41
CA GLU A 935 -9.47 -17.51 34.88
C GLU A 935 -10.55 -18.39 34.22
N GLU A 936 -11.72 -17.84 33.85
CA GLU A 936 -12.74 -18.59 33.11
C GLU A 936 -13.48 -17.70 32.09
N PHE A 937 -13.55 -18.16 30.84
CA PHE A 937 -14.47 -17.64 29.81
C PHE A 937 -15.68 -18.57 29.69
N ALA A 938 -16.82 -18.05 29.23
CA ALA A 938 -18.00 -18.87 29.08
C ALA A 938 -17.84 -19.87 27.92
N GLU A 939 -18.14 -21.13 28.19
CA GLU A 939 -18.43 -22.13 27.15
C GLU A 939 -19.86 -21.83 26.62
N THR A 940 -19.94 -21.00 25.57
CA THR A 940 -21.19 -20.54 24.94
C THR A 940 -21.00 -20.45 23.43
N ASP A 941 -22.00 -20.90 22.67
CA ASP A 941 -22.00 -20.88 21.20
C ASP A 941 -22.54 -19.55 20.63
N GLY A 942 -22.79 -18.56 21.50
CA GLY A 942 -23.34 -17.26 21.13
C GLY A 942 -22.29 -16.18 20.82
N GLU A 943 -22.73 -15.16 20.08
CA GLU A 943 -21.94 -13.97 19.74
C GLU A 943 -21.42 -13.23 20.99
N GLU A 944 -22.22 -13.19 22.07
CA GLU A 944 -21.85 -12.54 23.32
C GLU A 944 -21.09 -13.47 24.28
N ASN A 945 -19.82 -13.14 24.51
CA ASN A 945 -18.90 -13.81 25.44
C ASN A 945 -17.84 -12.79 25.89
N SER A 946 -18.30 -11.70 26.51
CA SER A 946 -17.59 -10.43 26.59
C SER A 946 -17.19 -10.06 28.03
N LEU A 947 -15.90 -9.78 28.24
CA LEU A 947 -15.32 -9.25 29.48
C LEU A 947 -15.03 -7.76 29.30
N PHE A 948 -15.40 -6.94 30.29
CA PHE A 948 -15.16 -5.50 30.31
C PHE A 948 -14.24 -5.12 31.47
N LEU A 949 -13.36 -4.13 31.29
CA LEU A 949 -12.44 -3.66 32.32
C LEU A 949 -12.15 -2.17 32.14
N GLY A 950 -12.15 -1.38 33.22
CA GLY A 950 -11.75 0.04 33.15
C GLY A 950 -12.37 0.86 34.27
N PHE A 951 -13.17 1.86 33.90
CA PHE A 951 -13.73 2.86 34.81
C PHE A 951 -15.21 3.12 34.56
N ALA A 952 -15.99 3.34 35.62
CA ALA A 952 -17.37 3.83 35.53
C ALA A 952 -17.74 4.63 36.78
N ALA A 953 -18.60 5.62 36.63
CA ALA A 953 -19.29 6.29 37.73
C ALA A 953 -20.69 5.67 37.94
N ASP A 954 -21.44 5.49 36.85
CA ASP A 954 -22.78 4.90 36.79
C ASP A 954 -23.02 4.23 35.42
N GLU A 955 -24.27 3.82 35.15
CA GLU A 955 -24.67 3.21 33.87
C GLU A 955 -24.43 4.12 32.64
N ASP A 956 -24.57 5.44 32.78
CA ASP A 956 -24.51 6.42 31.69
C ASP A 956 -23.12 7.04 31.49
N ASN A 957 -22.23 6.91 32.49
CA ASN A 957 -20.91 7.54 32.53
C ASN A 957 -19.80 6.51 32.80
N ARG A 958 -19.17 6.03 31.71
CA ARG A 958 -18.17 4.95 31.74
C ARG A 958 -17.09 5.07 30.67
N ALA A 959 -15.94 4.48 30.97
CA ALA A 959 -14.73 4.45 30.17
C ALA A 959 -14.06 3.08 30.35
N VAL A 960 -14.61 2.06 29.67
CA VAL A 960 -14.17 0.66 29.78
C VAL A 960 -13.62 0.15 28.46
N ALA A 961 -12.61 -0.71 28.53
CA ALA A 961 -12.26 -1.60 27.44
C ALA A 961 -13.14 -2.85 27.47
N TRP A 962 -13.38 -3.46 26.32
CA TRP A 962 -14.07 -4.74 26.18
C TRP A 962 -13.23 -5.73 25.38
N TYR A 963 -13.36 -7.01 25.73
CA TYR A 963 -12.84 -8.15 24.99
C TYR A 963 -13.95 -9.17 24.79
N ASN A 964 -14.23 -9.53 23.54
CA ASN A 964 -15.16 -10.61 23.22
C ASN A 964 -14.36 -11.87 22.88
N ARG A 965 -14.59 -12.96 23.63
CA ARG A 965 -13.88 -14.23 23.46
C ARG A 965 -14.33 -15.01 22.22
N SER A 966 -15.60 -14.93 21.84
CA SER A 966 -16.15 -15.60 20.64
C SER A 966 -15.53 -15.02 19.36
N THR A 967 -15.42 -13.69 19.25
CA THR A 967 -14.81 -13.03 18.09
C THR A 967 -13.29 -12.84 18.22
N SER A 968 -12.72 -12.97 19.42
CA SER A 968 -11.30 -12.65 19.71
C SER A 968 -10.93 -11.20 19.35
N ARG A 969 -11.86 -10.27 19.61
CA ARG A 969 -11.73 -8.83 19.34
C ARG A 969 -11.70 -8.00 20.62
N PHE A 970 -11.06 -6.84 20.54
CA PHE A 970 -10.84 -5.93 21.65
C PHE A 970 -11.08 -4.47 21.22
N GLY A 971 -11.78 -3.71 22.05
CA GLY A 971 -12.10 -2.30 21.82
C GLY A 971 -12.42 -1.52 23.09
N PHE A 972 -12.98 -0.32 22.92
CA PHE A 972 -13.46 0.52 24.02
C PHE A 972 -14.94 0.88 23.88
N ASP A 973 -15.62 0.92 25.03
CA ASP A 973 -16.97 1.43 25.25
C ASP A 973 -16.86 2.63 26.19
N ILE A 974 -17.02 3.82 25.62
CA ILE A 974 -16.89 5.11 26.29
C ILE A 974 -18.24 5.82 26.15
N VAL A 975 -18.86 6.18 27.27
CA VAL A 975 -20.17 6.86 27.32
C VAL A 975 -20.12 7.95 28.38
N THR A 976 -20.66 9.13 28.09
CA THR A 976 -20.81 10.24 29.04
C THR A 976 -22.11 10.99 28.72
N ASP A 977 -22.90 11.43 29.71
CA ASP A 977 -24.17 12.15 29.48
C ASP A 977 -25.13 11.41 28.51
N GLU A 978 -25.38 10.11 28.73
CA GLU A 978 -26.15 9.20 27.85
C GLU A 978 -25.56 9.02 26.42
N GLN A 979 -24.48 9.73 26.04
CA GLN A 979 -23.92 9.73 24.69
C GLN A 979 -22.74 8.77 24.57
N THR A 980 -22.85 7.82 23.64
CA THR A 980 -21.79 6.85 23.32
C THR A 980 -20.73 7.49 22.41
N PHE A 981 -19.53 7.65 22.94
CA PHE A 981 -18.30 8.02 22.22
C PHE A 981 -17.44 6.77 21.92
N GLY A 982 -18.11 5.63 21.73
CA GLY A 982 -17.54 4.31 21.48
C GLY A 982 -17.40 3.96 19.99
N GLY A 983 -16.76 2.81 19.73
CA GLY A 983 -16.35 2.38 18.38
C GLY A 983 -14.82 2.39 18.17
N TRP A 984 -14.06 2.87 19.15
CA TRP A 984 -12.60 2.84 19.12
C TRP A 984 -12.08 1.43 19.39
N GLY A 985 -11.61 0.79 18.32
CA GLY A 985 -10.96 -0.52 18.37
C GLY A 985 -11.91 -1.65 18.04
N ASP A 986 -11.57 -2.35 16.97
CA ASP A 986 -12.01 -3.73 16.71
C ASP A 986 -10.73 -4.54 16.43
N VAL A 987 -9.87 -4.60 17.45
CA VAL A 987 -8.47 -5.05 17.33
C VAL A 987 -8.39 -6.55 17.63
N PRO A 988 -7.73 -7.37 16.78
CA PRO A 988 -7.47 -8.77 17.11
C PRO A 988 -6.67 -8.91 18.40
N ALA A 989 -7.20 -9.63 19.38
CA ALA A 989 -6.51 -9.99 20.59
C ALA A 989 -6.76 -11.47 20.89
N GLN A 990 -5.72 -12.22 21.26
CA GLN A 990 -5.92 -13.52 21.89
C GLN A 990 -5.67 -13.38 23.39
N LEU A 991 -6.66 -13.81 24.17
CA LEU A 991 -6.59 -13.98 25.62
C LEU A 991 -7.08 -15.38 25.99
N ARG A 992 -6.40 -15.99 26.96
CA ARG A 992 -6.60 -17.36 27.44
C ARG A 992 -6.67 -17.35 28.98
N PRO A 993 -7.28 -18.37 29.62
CA PRO A 993 -7.14 -18.55 31.07
C PRO A 993 -5.67 -18.56 31.51
N GLY A 994 -5.33 -17.74 32.50
CA GLY A 994 -3.97 -17.46 32.96
C GLY A 994 -3.34 -16.15 32.44
N ASP A 995 -3.94 -15.49 31.44
CA ASP A 995 -3.51 -14.17 30.98
C ASP A 995 -4.03 -13.04 31.89
N ARG A 996 -3.49 -11.83 31.72
CA ARG A 996 -4.06 -10.61 32.32
C ARG A 996 -4.52 -9.61 31.28
N VAL A 997 -5.47 -8.77 31.64
CA VAL A 997 -5.77 -7.51 30.95
C VAL A 997 -5.56 -6.36 31.90
N ALA A 998 -5.08 -5.24 31.37
CA ALA A 998 -4.99 -3.98 32.08
C ALA A 998 -5.51 -2.83 31.23
N VAL A 999 -6.11 -1.83 31.87
CA VAL A 999 -6.50 -0.56 31.25
C VAL A 999 -5.90 0.58 32.05
N THR A 1000 -4.96 1.29 31.42
CA THR A 1000 -4.24 2.43 31.97
C THR A 1000 -4.91 3.73 31.53
N LEU A 1001 -5.18 4.63 32.47
CA LEU A 1001 -5.65 6.00 32.22
C LEU A 1001 -4.51 6.99 32.49
N SER A 1002 -4.10 7.72 31.45
CA SER A 1002 -3.14 8.83 31.54
C SER A 1002 -3.66 10.03 30.76
N GLY A 1003 -3.68 11.21 31.39
CA GLY A 1003 -4.39 12.38 30.85
C GLY A 1003 -5.84 12.04 30.47
N ARG A 1004 -6.18 12.23 29.19
CA ARG A 1004 -7.47 11.83 28.59
C ARG A 1004 -7.40 10.53 27.77
N TRP A 1005 -6.35 9.71 27.91
CA TRP A 1005 -6.16 8.49 27.12
C TRP A 1005 -6.35 7.22 27.94
N LEU A 1006 -7.14 6.29 27.40
CA LEU A 1006 -7.19 4.89 27.83
C LEU A 1006 -6.23 4.07 26.97
N THR A 1007 -5.33 3.31 27.57
CA THR A 1007 -4.50 2.32 26.87
C THR A 1007 -4.72 0.95 27.49
N ALA A 1008 -5.13 -0.01 26.66
CA ALA A 1008 -5.31 -1.39 27.04
C ALA A 1008 -4.06 -2.21 26.76
N TYR A 1009 -3.73 -3.12 27.67
CA TYR A 1009 -2.61 -4.05 27.59
C TYR A 1009 -3.07 -5.48 27.92
N ARG A 1010 -2.45 -6.48 27.29
CA ARG A 1010 -2.50 -7.87 27.74
C ARG A 1010 -1.19 -8.26 28.42
N TRP A 1011 -1.23 -9.22 29.33
CA TRP A 1011 -0.05 -9.94 29.80
C TRP A 1011 -0.10 -11.38 29.33
N HIS A 1012 0.94 -11.84 28.62
CA HIS A 1012 1.07 -13.20 28.11
C HIS A 1012 2.53 -13.68 28.29
N ASP A 1013 2.72 -14.94 28.69
CA ASP A 1013 4.03 -15.63 28.83
C ASP A 1013 5.16 -14.85 29.56
N GLY A 1014 4.82 -13.86 30.38
CA GLY A 1014 5.77 -13.05 31.15
C GLY A 1014 6.00 -11.63 30.65
N GLN A 1015 5.33 -11.19 29.59
CA GLN A 1015 5.46 -9.84 29.01
C GLN A 1015 4.11 -9.12 28.92
N TRP A 1016 4.13 -7.78 28.97
CA TRP A 1016 2.97 -6.95 28.64
C TRP A 1016 3.07 -6.46 27.19
N ASP A 1017 2.02 -6.71 26.41
CA ASP A 1017 1.83 -6.12 25.08
C ASP A 1017 0.73 -5.04 25.16
N ARG A 1018 0.93 -3.90 24.50
CA ARG A 1018 -0.14 -2.92 24.26
C ARG A 1018 -1.11 -3.48 23.20
N ILE A 1019 -2.40 -3.48 23.49
CA ILE A 1019 -3.46 -3.92 22.57
C ILE A 1019 -3.95 -2.74 21.74
N HIS A 1020 -4.45 -1.68 22.41
CA HIS A 1020 -5.09 -0.54 21.76
C HIS A 1020 -5.13 0.68 22.68
N THR A 1021 -5.28 1.88 22.10
CA THR A 1021 -5.36 3.17 22.80
C THR A 1021 -6.51 3.99 22.22
N ALA A 1022 -7.34 4.59 23.08
CA ALA A 1022 -8.46 5.46 22.69
C ALA A 1022 -8.53 6.72 23.58
N PRO A 1023 -8.96 7.86 23.02
CA PRO A 1023 -9.20 9.08 23.79
C PRO A 1023 -10.56 9.03 24.49
N VAL A 1024 -10.61 9.45 25.76
CA VAL A 1024 -11.84 9.85 26.43
C VAL A 1024 -12.20 11.25 25.91
N ASN A 1025 -12.93 11.25 24.81
CA ASN A 1025 -13.66 12.41 24.29
C ASN A 1025 -15.12 12.26 24.73
N GLY A 1026 -15.66 13.27 25.41
CA GLY A 1026 -17.01 13.26 25.97
C GLY A 1026 -17.32 14.58 26.66
N GLY A 1027 -18.43 14.63 27.40
CA GLY A 1027 -18.76 15.78 28.27
C GLY A 1027 -17.87 15.87 29.51
N ASP A 1028 -17.46 14.71 30.03
CA ASP A 1028 -16.59 14.57 31.20
C ASP A 1028 -15.10 14.68 30.84
N ASP A 1029 -14.40 15.62 31.48
CA ASP A 1029 -12.94 15.66 31.48
C ASP A 1029 -12.41 14.87 32.68
N LEU A 1030 -11.98 13.62 32.44
CA LEU A 1030 -11.34 12.77 33.46
C LEU A 1030 -9.99 13.31 33.98
N THR A 1031 -9.49 14.45 33.50
CA THR A 1031 -8.38 15.17 34.12
C THR A 1031 -8.81 16.15 35.22
N ASP A 1032 -10.10 16.53 35.33
CA ASP A 1032 -10.59 17.31 36.48
C ASP A 1032 -10.64 16.41 37.73
N PRO A 1033 -9.94 16.77 38.83
CA PRO A 1033 -9.94 15.99 40.07
C PRO A 1033 -11.30 15.82 40.75
N GLN A 1034 -12.33 16.58 40.35
CA GLN A 1034 -13.70 16.44 40.84
C GLN A 1034 -14.45 15.36 40.04
N VAL A 1035 -14.51 15.48 38.71
CA VAL A 1035 -15.14 14.48 37.82
C VAL A 1035 -14.50 13.11 38.05
N ARG A 1036 -13.16 13.05 38.03
CA ARG A 1036 -12.40 11.81 38.25
C ARG A 1036 -12.66 11.16 39.61
N ALA A 1037 -13.10 11.90 40.62
CA ALA A 1037 -13.40 11.36 41.95
C ALA A 1037 -14.78 10.69 42.05
N GLU A 1038 -15.63 10.86 41.03
CA GLU A 1038 -16.95 10.20 40.91
C GLU A 1038 -16.85 8.84 40.20
N TYR A 1039 -15.73 8.58 39.51
CA TYR A 1039 -15.45 7.30 38.85
C TYR A 1039 -14.77 6.28 39.79
N HIS A 1040 -15.02 5.00 39.49
CA HIS A 1040 -14.55 3.81 40.20
C HIS A 1040 -13.93 2.80 39.21
N PRO A 1041 -13.00 1.91 39.64
CA PRO A 1041 -12.59 0.74 38.87
C PRO A 1041 -13.81 -0.14 38.56
N ALA A 1042 -13.99 -0.44 37.28
CA ALA A 1042 -15.12 -1.22 36.77
C ALA A 1042 -14.64 -2.53 36.13
N ILE A 1043 -15.45 -3.59 36.31
CA ILE A 1043 -15.33 -4.87 35.61
C ILE A 1043 -16.72 -5.34 35.21
N GLY A 1044 -16.87 -5.86 33.99
CA GLY A 1044 -18.17 -6.28 33.47
C GLY A 1044 -18.12 -7.62 32.76
N PHE A 1045 -19.28 -8.27 32.70
CA PHE A 1045 -19.48 -9.61 32.17
C PHE A 1045 -20.78 -9.64 31.37
N ARG A 1046 -20.69 -9.99 30.08
CA ARG A 1046 -21.86 -10.12 29.19
C ARG A 1046 -21.79 -11.44 28.45
N SER A 1047 -22.83 -12.26 28.52
CA SER A 1047 -22.85 -13.55 27.83
C SER A 1047 -24.26 -14.04 27.50
N GLY A 1048 -24.38 -14.71 26.35
CA GLY A 1048 -25.60 -15.44 25.98
C GLY A 1048 -25.89 -16.62 26.93
N SER A 1049 -24.85 -17.29 27.43
CA SER A 1049 -24.98 -18.37 28.43
C SER A 1049 -23.69 -18.65 29.18
N GLY A 1050 -23.75 -19.47 30.23
CA GLY A 1050 -22.55 -20.01 30.91
C GLY A 1050 -22.04 -19.17 32.08
N THR A 1051 -20.72 -19.12 32.25
CA THR A 1051 -20.02 -18.49 33.37
C THR A 1051 -18.81 -17.68 32.89
N LEU A 1052 -18.65 -16.45 33.37
CA LEU A 1052 -17.44 -15.65 33.21
C LEU A 1052 -16.79 -15.41 34.58
N ALA A 1053 -15.46 -15.55 34.71
CA ALA A 1053 -14.75 -15.41 35.99
C ALA A 1053 -13.33 -14.81 35.92
N VAL A 1054 -12.98 -14.04 36.96
CA VAL A 1054 -11.61 -13.54 37.24
C VAL A 1054 -11.19 -13.90 38.67
N ASP A 1055 -9.89 -14.12 38.92
CA ASP A 1055 -9.36 -14.42 40.26
C ASP A 1055 -8.73 -13.20 40.99
N ASN A 1056 -8.51 -12.09 40.27
CA ASN A 1056 -7.93 -10.87 40.81
C ASN A 1056 -8.44 -9.61 40.08
N LEU A 1057 -8.64 -8.53 40.85
CA LEU A 1057 -8.88 -7.17 40.35
C LEU A 1057 -8.03 -6.16 41.15
N GLN A 1058 -7.31 -5.27 40.45
CA GLN A 1058 -6.42 -4.28 41.08
C GLN A 1058 -6.64 -2.88 40.50
N LEU A 1059 -6.41 -1.85 41.32
CA LEU A 1059 -6.11 -0.49 40.88
C LEU A 1059 -4.68 -0.15 41.34
N ARG A 1060 -3.84 0.29 40.41
CA ARG A 1060 -2.43 0.65 40.64
C ARG A 1060 -2.15 2.08 40.15
N THR A 1061 -1.12 2.72 40.70
CA THR A 1061 -0.61 4.04 40.28
C THR A 1061 0.93 4.03 40.24
N ARG A 1062 1.55 5.12 39.77
CA ARG A 1062 2.89 5.53 40.24
C ARG A 1062 2.86 6.01 41.72
#